data_AF-A0A6J2A340-F1
#
_entry.id   AF-A0A6J2A340-F1
#
_cell.length_a   1.000
_cell.length_b   1.000
_cell.length_c   1.000
_cell.angle_alpha   90.00
_cell.angle_beta   90.00
_cell.angle_gamma   90.00
#
_symmetry.space_group_name_H-M   'P 1'
#
loop_
_entity.id
_entity.type
_entity.pdbx_description
1 polymer ?
#
loop_
_entity_poly.entity_id
_entity_poly.type
_entity_poly.pdbx_seq_one_letter_code
_entity_poly.pdbx_strand_id
1 'polypeptide(L)'
;MSRLLWKKVAGATTVGPGPVPAPGRWGSGSGPAPVPSDGPPPPRPQQVPSSEGGQQRHNPLHIQMLSRGLHEQIFGRGAEKPGEAAVRRSVEHLQRHGLWGQPATPLPDVELRLPPLYGGSLDQHFRLLAQKQSLPYLEAANSLLRARLPPRPPSWAWAEGWTQYGPAGEAVPVAIPEERALVFDVEVCLAEGTCPTLAVAISPSAWYSWCSRRLVEERYSWTSQLSPADLIPLEVPASAGGPTQRDWQEQLVVGHNVCFDRAHIREQYLIQGSRMRFLDTMSMHMAISGLSGFQRSLWMAAKQGKRKARHPTQRGQKSQNKASGPVISAWDWLDISSVNNLADVHSLYVGGPPLEKEPRELFVKGSMKDIRENFQDLMQYCAQDVWATYEVFQQQLPLFLERCPHPVTLAGMLEMGVSYLPVNQNWERYLAEAQSTYDELQREMKKSLMDLADDACQLLSGERYKEDPWLWDLEWGLQEFKQKKVKQVKRKEPVATSQLPTEGAGAPGDPKDQEDPGPPSEEEEAQRDVTARACLEHLKGTAEILPKRPQHLPGHPGWYRKLCPRVDDPAWTPGPSLLSLQMRVTPKLMAMTWDGFPLHFSERHGWGYLVPGRRDNLAKAPAEAALASAGVACPYRAIESLYRKHCLEQGKQQPEPQEAGLAEEFLLADDSAVWQTVEELGCLEAEAEAREERCGAAVPDQPPAPTAAGGPRASQPAYHHGNGPYNDVDVPGCWFFKLPHKDGSSFNVGSPFAKDFLPKMEDGTLQAGPGGASGPRALEINKMISFWRNAHKRISSQMVVWLPRSALPRAVTRHPRYDEEGRYGAILPQVVTAGTITRRAVEPTWLTASNARPDRVGSELKAMVQAPPGYVLVGADVDSQELWIAAVLGDAHFAGMHGCTAFGWMTLQGRKSRGTDLHSKTASTVGISREHAKIFNYGRIYGAGQPFAERLLMQFNHRLTRQEAAEKAQQMYAVTKGLRRYRLSDEGEWLVRELDLPVDRTEDGWVSLQDLRKIQREASRKSHWKKWEVVAERAWMGGTESEMFNKLESIATSDTPCTPVLGCRISRALEPSAVQGEFMTSRVNWVVQSSAVDYLHLMLVAMKWLFEEFAIDGRFCISIHDEVRYLVREEDRYRAALALQITNLLTRTQGGLESRLGQREAQGCRRLLQLIVCRGPEVNMLFKSQRNRFLESCSRMRRKKPEPKIFAMYYYSLSNHTKNAF
;
A
#
# COMPACT_ATOMS: atom_id res chain seq x y z
N MET A 1 4.86 -21.16 -39.74
CA MET A 1 5.18 -20.23 -40.83
C MET A 1 5.02 -18.78 -40.36
N SER A 2 6.05 -18.20 -39.73
CA SER A 2 6.09 -16.78 -39.30
C SER A 2 7.55 -16.33 -39.20
N ARG A 3 8.16 -15.97 -40.35
CA ARG A 3 9.58 -15.56 -40.42
C ARG A 3 9.86 -14.35 -41.32
N LEU A 4 8.84 -13.65 -41.84
CA LEU A 4 9.05 -12.74 -42.98
C LEU A 4 8.65 -11.26 -42.82
N LEU A 5 8.22 -10.80 -41.64
CA LEU A 5 7.80 -9.38 -41.50
C LEU A 5 8.87 -8.41 -40.95
N TRP A 6 10.03 -8.89 -40.50
CA TRP A 6 11.06 -8.02 -39.89
C TRP A 6 12.33 -7.81 -40.74
N LYS A 7 12.37 -8.31 -41.98
CA LYS A 7 13.53 -8.16 -42.89
C LYS A 7 13.33 -7.19 -44.07
N LYS A 8 12.14 -6.62 -44.30
CA LYS A 8 11.82 -5.95 -45.57
C LYS A 8 12.05 -4.44 -45.66
N VAL A 9 12.74 -3.81 -44.72
CA VAL A 9 13.13 -2.38 -44.82
C VAL A 9 14.66 -2.17 -44.75
N ALA A 10 15.46 -3.21 -44.55
CA ALA A 10 16.92 -3.14 -44.45
C ALA A 10 17.65 -3.24 -45.81
N GLY A 11 17.08 -2.67 -46.88
CA GLY A 11 17.56 -2.88 -48.24
C GLY A 11 17.47 -1.64 -49.13
N ALA A 12 17.87 -0.46 -48.63
CA ALA A 12 18.18 0.70 -49.48
C ALA A 12 18.83 1.82 -48.65
N THR A 13 20.14 1.73 -48.34
CA THR A 13 21.08 2.87 -48.26
C THR A 13 22.46 2.37 -47.80
N THR A 14 23.31 2.01 -48.75
CA THR A 14 24.76 2.00 -48.57
C THR A 14 25.28 3.42 -48.80
N VAL A 15 25.70 4.11 -47.74
CA VAL A 15 26.49 5.35 -47.83
C VAL A 15 27.81 5.10 -47.09
N GLY A 16 28.92 5.20 -47.81
CA GLY A 16 30.27 4.96 -47.28
C GLY A 16 30.76 6.03 -46.29
N PRO A 17 31.89 5.80 -45.62
CA PRO A 17 32.37 6.66 -44.54
C PRO A 17 33.01 7.94 -45.10
N GLY A 18 32.41 9.09 -44.82
CA GLY A 18 33.00 10.42 -45.02
C GLY A 18 33.76 10.91 -43.77
N PRO A 19 34.73 11.83 -43.92
CA PRO A 19 35.77 12.08 -42.92
C PRO A 19 35.28 12.91 -41.72
N VAL A 20 35.90 12.61 -40.58
CA VAL A 20 35.74 13.26 -39.27
C VAL A 20 36.23 14.71 -39.30
N PRO A 21 35.48 15.71 -38.77
CA PRO A 21 36.05 17.01 -38.45
C PRO A 21 36.47 17.10 -36.96
N ALA A 22 37.67 17.63 -36.74
CA ALA A 22 38.29 17.90 -35.44
C ALA A 22 37.58 19.01 -34.64
N PRO A 23 37.74 19.07 -33.30
CA PRO A 23 37.01 20.01 -32.45
C PRO A 23 37.66 21.41 -32.48
N GLY A 24 36.87 22.42 -32.89
CA GLY A 24 37.25 23.82 -32.91
C GLY A 24 37.19 24.48 -31.52
N ARG A 25 38.32 25.03 -31.10
CA ARG A 25 38.58 25.84 -29.90
C ARG A 25 37.83 27.18 -29.98
N TRP A 26 37.09 27.56 -28.93
CA TRP A 26 36.45 28.88 -28.83
C TRP A 26 37.47 29.91 -28.32
N GLY A 27 37.84 30.87 -29.17
CA GLY A 27 38.61 32.05 -28.81
C GLY A 27 37.71 33.28 -28.82
N SER A 28 37.70 34.02 -27.71
CA SER A 28 37.02 35.31 -27.56
C SER A 28 37.63 36.37 -28.48
N GLY A 29 36.82 37.22 -29.10
CA GLY A 29 37.29 38.35 -29.89
C GLY A 29 36.29 39.51 -29.95
N SER A 30 36.71 40.64 -29.38
CA SER A 30 36.17 41.99 -29.52
C SER A 30 36.22 42.50 -30.97
N GLY A 31 35.21 43.23 -31.45
CA GLY A 31 35.21 43.91 -32.77
C GLY A 31 35.99 45.23 -32.78
N PRO A 32 35.72 46.19 -33.71
CA PRO A 32 35.19 46.09 -35.08
C PRO A 32 35.99 46.93 -36.12
N ALA A 33 35.86 46.69 -37.44
CA ALA A 33 35.90 47.71 -38.53
C ALA A 33 35.72 47.09 -39.94
N PRO A 34 35.25 47.85 -40.96
CA PRO A 34 34.60 47.33 -42.17
C PRO A 34 35.40 47.57 -43.48
N VAL A 35 35.26 46.66 -44.47
CA VAL A 35 35.57 46.91 -45.89
C VAL A 35 34.61 46.08 -46.77
N PRO A 36 34.08 46.62 -47.89
CA PRO A 36 32.96 46.03 -48.65
C PRO A 36 33.43 45.14 -49.79
N SER A 37 32.63 44.14 -50.18
CA SER A 37 32.68 43.60 -51.55
C SER A 37 31.39 42.88 -51.92
N ASP A 38 30.92 43.23 -53.11
CA ASP A 38 29.67 42.83 -53.76
C ASP A 38 29.54 41.32 -54.02
N GLY A 39 28.32 40.81 -53.79
CA GLY A 39 27.84 39.52 -54.25
C GLY A 39 26.37 39.33 -53.88
N PRO A 40 25.49 38.88 -54.79
CA PRO A 40 24.06 38.72 -54.49
C PRO A 40 23.86 37.61 -53.45
N PRO A 41 22.96 37.80 -52.45
CA PRO A 41 22.77 36.80 -51.41
C PRO A 41 22.08 35.54 -51.96
N PRO A 42 22.43 34.34 -51.46
CA PRO A 42 21.67 33.12 -51.73
C PRO A 42 20.27 33.21 -51.10
N PRO A 43 19.27 32.44 -51.60
CA PRO A 43 17.89 32.56 -51.15
C PRO A 43 17.79 32.26 -49.65
N ARG A 44 17.25 33.21 -48.89
CA ARG A 44 16.95 33.02 -47.47
C ARG A 44 16.00 31.81 -47.31
N PRO A 45 16.19 30.95 -46.31
CA PRO A 45 15.16 30.01 -45.91
C PRO A 45 13.89 30.80 -45.60
N GLN A 46 12.77 30.39 -46.18
CA GLN A 46 11.46 31.03 -46.01
C GLN A 46 11.20 31.27 -44.52
N GLN A 47 11.21 32.54 -44.13
CA GLN A 47 10.62 32.98 -42.87
C GLN A 47 9.13 32.65 -42.95
N VAL A 48 8.71 31.63 -42.20
CA VAL A 48 7.31 31.37 -41.93
C VAL A 48 6.77 32.64 -41.27
N PRO A 49 5.71 33.29 -41.81
CA PRO A 49 5.21 34.52 -41.24
C PRO A 49 4.72 34.25 -39.81
N SER A 50 5.24 35.02 -38.87
CA SER A 50 4.69 35.15 -37.53
C SER A 50 3.25 35.65 -37.66
N SER A 51 2.28 34.75 -37.50
CA SER A 51 0.88 35.14 -37.38
C SER A 51 0.69 35.83 -36.04
N GLU A 52 0.64 37.16 -36.05
CA GLU A 52 0.02 37.94 -34.99
C GLU A 52 -1.46 37.52 -34.88
N GLY A 53 -1.84 36.95 -33.73
CA GLY A 53 -3.21 36.54 -33.44
C GLY A 53 -3.31 35.16 -32.78
N GLY A 54 -2.97 35.07 -31.49
CA GLY A 54 -3.28 33.89 -30.67
C GLY A 54 -4.79 33.69 -30.55
N GLN A 55 -5.33 32.73 -31.30
CA GLN A 55 -6.75 32.36 -31.25
C GLN A 55 -6.93 31.13 -30.35
N GLN A 56 -7.56 31.34 -29.20
CA GLN A 56 -7.99 30.29 -28.28
C GLN A 56 -8.88 29.27 -29.01
N ARG A 57 -8.41 28.03 -29.16
CA ARG A 57 -9.17 26.94 -29.80
C ARG A 57 -10.15 26.34 -28.80
N HIS A 58 -11.40 26.16 -29.21
CA HIS A 58 -12.43 25.45 -28.44
C HIS A 58 -13.01 24.30 -29.27
N ASN A 59 -13.43 23.24 -28.60
CA ASN A 59 -14.22 22.17 -29.24
C ASN A 59 -15.71 22.59 -29.34
N PRO A 60 -16.56 21.81 -30.06
CA PRO A 60 -17.99 22.10 -30.16
C PRO A 60 -18.76 22.12 -28.82
N LEU A 61 -18.15 21.65 -27.73
CA LEU A 61 -18.71 21.62 -26.37
C LEU A 61 -18.19 22.76 -25.49
N HIS A 62 -17.57 23.78 -26.09
CA HIS A 62 -16.96 24.94 -25.42
C HIS A 62 -15.84 24.58 -24.42
N ILE A 63 -15.20 23.43 -24.59
CA ILE A 63 -14.00 23.05 -23.84
C ILE A 63 -12.80 23.66 -24.55
N GLN A 64 -11.95 24.37 -23.79
CA GLN A 64 -10.72 24.95 -24.30
C GLN A 64 -9.73 23.85 -24.69
N MET A 65 -9.15 23.96 -25.87
CA MET A 65 -8.22 23.01 -26.49
C MET A 65 -6.81 23.62 -26.58
N LEU A 66 -5.80 22.80 -26.92
CA LEU A 66 -4.43 23.26 -27.15
C LEU A 66 -4.39 24.47 -28.10
N SER A 67 -3.45 25.38 -27.83
CA SER A 67 -3.19 26.52 -28.69
C SER A 67 -2.86 26.05 -30.11
N ARG A 68 -3.24 26.85 -31.11
CA ARG A 68 -3.07 26.49 -32.52
C ARG A 68 -1.63 26.13 -32.87
N GLY A 69 -0.66 26.91 -32.36
CA GLY A 69 0.77 26.65 -32.59
C GLY A 69 1.24 25.30 -32.03
N LEU A 70 0.76 24.89 -30.86
CA LEU A 70 1.08 23.56 -30.29
C LEU A 70 0.36 22.44 -31.02
N HIS A 71 -0.89 22.66 -31.41
CA HIS A 71 -1.66 21.69 -32.18
C HIS A 71 -0.99 21.37 -33.51
N GLU A 72 -0.57 22.40 -34.26
CA GLU A 72 0.09 22.22 -35.56
C GLU A 72 1.45 21.49 -35.43
N GLN A 73 2.17 21.69 -34.32
CA GLN A 73 3.44 20.98 -34.05
C GLN A 73 3.26 19.49 -33.72
N ILE A 74 2.16 19.11 -33.05
CA ILE A 74 1.93 17.72 -32.60
C ILE A 74 1.15 16.91 -33.64
N PHE A 75 0.11 17.50 -34.24
CA PHE A 75 -0.87 16.80 -35.09
C PHE A 75 -0.83 17.26 -36.55
N GLY A 76 -0.07 18.31 -36.88
CA GLY A 76 0.00 18.88 -38.23
C GLY A 76 -1.19 19.79 -38.59
N ARG A 77 -1.34 20.09 -39.88
CA ARG A 77 -2.41 20.94 -40.44
C ARG A 77 -3.58 20.09 -40.93
N GLY A 78 -4.46 19.71 -40.01
CA GLY A 78 -5.72 19.04 -40.31
C GLY A 78 -6.56 18.96 -39.06
N ALA A 79 -7.78 19.49 -39.11
CA ALA A 79 -8.77 19.38 -38.05
C ALA A 79 -10.03 18.69 -38.61
N GLU A 80 -10.17 17.37 -38.49
CA GLU A 80 -11.40 16.61 -38.68
C GLU A 80 -12.47 17.15 -37.73
N LYS A 81 -13.51 17.75 -38.32
CA LYS A 81 -14.64 18.23 -37.55
C LYS A 81 -15.46 17.03 -37.07
N PRO A 82 -15.85 16.97 -35.79
CA PRO A 82 -16.77 15.96 -35.31
C PRO A 82 -18.11 16.04 -36.06
N GLY A 83 -18.75 14.89 -36.31
CA GLY A 83 -20.06 14.86 -36.96
C GLY A 83 -21.14 15.53 -36.12
N GLU A 84 -22.07 16.25 -36.75
CA GLU A 84 -23.12 17.01 -36.06
C GLU A 84 -24.00 16.15 -35.14
N ALA A 85 -24.29 14.91 -35.54
CA ALA A 85 -25.05 13.96 -34.73
C ALA A 85 -24.32 13.60 -33.42
N ALA A 86 -23.00 13.46 -33.46
CA ALA A 86 -22.19 13.18 -32.28
C ALA A 86 -22.19 14.38 -31.31
N VAL A 87 -22.11 15.60 -31.84
CA VAL A 87 -22.20 16.84 -31.05
C VAL A 87 -23.57 16.94 -30.38
N ARG A 88 -24.66 16.73 -31.12
CA ARG A 88 -26.02 16.80 -30.57
C ARG A 88 -26.24 15.82 -29.43
N ARG A 89 -25.87 14.55 -29.60
CA ARG A 89 -25.95 13.52 -28.54
C ARG A 89 -25.15 13.89 -27.29
N SER A 90 -23.99 14.51 -27.48
CA SER A 90 -23.14 14.98 -26.37
C SER A 90 -23.78 16.12 -25.60
N VAL A 91 -24.36 17.11 -26.30
CA VAL A 91 -25.07 18.23 -25.68
C VAL A 91 -26.27 17.73 -24.88
N GLU A 92 -27.10 16.85 -25.47
CA GLU A 92 -28.25 16.26 -24.77
C GLU A 92 -27.82 15.48 -23.52
N HIS A 93 -26.75 14.69 -23.60
CA HIS A 93 -26.23 13.96 -22.45
C HIS A 93 -25.74 14.91 -21.34
N LEU A 94 -25.02 15.98 -21.67
CA LEU A 94 -24.56 16.97 -20.70
C LEU A 94 -25.72 17.78 -20.10
N GLN A 95 -26.79 18.05 -20.86
CA GLN A 95 -28.00 18.70 -20.39
C GLN A 95 -28.74 17.83 -19.37
N ARG A 96 -28.94 16.53 -19.65
CA ARG A 96 -29.57 15.57 -18.72
C ARG A 96 -28.87 15.51 -17.36
N HIS A 97 -27.55 15.73 -17.33
CA HIS A 97 -26.76 15.69 -16.10
C HIS A 97 -26.48 17.07 -15.46
N GLY A 98 -27.07 18.15 -15.99
CA GLY A 98 -26.96 19.51 -15.45
C GLY A 98 -25.59 20.19 -15.63
N LEU A 99 -24.80 19.76 -16.64
CA LEU A 99 -23.43 20.22 -16.86
C LEU A 99 -23.28 21.17 -18.06
N TRP A 100 -24.25 21.17 -18.97
CA TRP A 100 -24.24 22.06 -20.15
C TRP A 100 -24.41 23.54 -19.74
N GLY A 101 -23.75 24.46 -20.45
CA GLY A 101 -23.88 25.90 -20.24
C GLY A 101 -23.17 26.48 -19.01
N GLN A 102 -22.42 25.67 -18.26
CA GLN A 102 -21.71 26.12 -17.07
C GLN A 102 -20.49 27.02 -17.43
N PRO A 103 -20.30 28.18 -16.76
CA PRO A 103 -19.25 29.14 -17.13
C PRO A 103 -17.85 28.55 -16.92
N ALA A 104 -16.98 28.72 -17.91
CA ALA A 104 -15.59 28.29 -17.91
C ALA A 104 -14.67 29.51 -17.90
N THR A 105 -13.81 29.69 -16.88
CA THR A 105 -12.75 30.71 -16.97
C THR A 105 -11.72 30.27 -18.02
N PRO A 106 -11.52 31.04 -19.11
CA PRO A 106 -10.51 30.70 -20.11
C PRO A 106 -9.11 30.80 -19.48
N LEU A 107 -8.24 29.85 -19.83
CA LEU A 107 -6.82 29.91 -19.49
C LEU A 107 -6.08 30.73 -20.55
N PRO A 108 -5.02 31.47 -20.21
CA PRO A 108 -4.17 32.12 -21.22
C PRO A 108 -3.58 31.11 -22.19
N ASP A 109 -3.36 31.54 -23.43
CA ASP A 109 -2.72 30.71 -24.46
C ASP A 109 -1.22 30.57 -24.17
N VAL A 110 -0.66 29.43 -24.59
CA VAL A 110 0.77 29.14 -24.46
C VAL A 110 1.41 28.99 -25.83
N GLU A 111 2.49 29.73 -26.03
CA GLU A 111 3.37 29.61 -27.17
C GLU A 111 4.66 28.88 -26.76
N LEU A 112 4.67 27.56 -26.96
CA LEU A 112 5.84 26.72 -26.71
C LEU A 112 6.30 26.09 -28.04
N ARG A 113 7.62 26.12 -28.28
CA ARG A 113 8.26 25.44 -29.41
C ARG A 113 8.75 24.07 -28.93
N LEU A 114 8.18 23.01 -29.47
CA LEU A 114 8.52 21.63 -29.16
C LEU A 114 9.75 21.19 -29.95
N PRO A 115 10.58 20.29 -29.40
CA PRO A 115 11.63 19.62 -30.16
C PRO A 115 11.05 18.85 -31.36
N PRO A 116 11.81 18.70 -32.46
CA PRO A 116 11.34 17.99 -33.63
C PRO A 116 11.04 16.53 -33.29
N LEU A 117 9.82 16.09 -33.60
CA LEU A 117 9.41 14.70 -33.43
C LEU A 117 10.05 13.85 -34.54
N TYR A 118 10.66 12.73 -34.17
CA TYR A 118 11.30 11.80 -35.11
C TYR A 118 10.33 11.02 -36.02
N GLY A 119 9.02 11.01 -35.74
CA GLY A 119 8.00 10.27 -36.49
C GLY A 119 6.88 11.17 -37.01
N GLY A 120 6.12 10.69 -38.01
CA GLY A 120 4.97 11.40 -38.57
C GLY A 120 3.71 11.34 -37.70
N SER A 121 3.71 10.47 -36.68
CA SER A 121 2.71 10.42 -35.61
C SER A 121 3.41 10.27 -34.26
N LEU A 122 2.70 10.59 -33.17
CA LEU A 122 3.22 10.39 -31.82
C LEU A 122 3.52 8.90 -31.52
N ASP A 123 2.68 7.96 -31.99
CA ASP A 123 2.95 6.52 -31.85
C ASP A 123 4.26 6.12 -32.53
N GLN A 124 4.45 6.55 -33.78
CA GLN A 124 5.68 6.29 -34.50
C GLN A 124 6.89 6.92 -33.78
N HIS A 125 6.74 8.13 -33.27
CA HIS A 125 7.78 8.79 -32.48
C HIS A 125 8.15 7.98 -31.22
N PHE A 126 7.18 7.58 -30.40
CA PHE A 126 7.43 6.78 -29.20
C PHE A 126 8.00 5.39 -29.50
N ARG A 127 7.62 4.75 -30.60
CA ARG A 127 8.25 3.51 -31.07
C ARG A 127 9.72 3.71 -31.40
N LEU A 128 10.05 4.76 -32.15
CA LEU A 128 11.43 5.08 -32.51
C LEU A 128 12.27 5.40 -31.28
N LEU A 129 11.74 6.19 -30.34
CA LEU A 129 12.41 6.50 -29.08
C LEU A 129 12.71 5.23 -28.28
N ALA A 130 11.68 4.39 -28.06
CA ALA A 130 11.85 3.17 -27.28
C ALA A 130 12.76 2.16 -27.98
N GLN A 131 12.71 2.04 -29.31
CA GLN A 131 13.64 1.22 -30.08
C GLN A 131 15.08 1.71 -29.89
N LYS A 132 15.36 3.01 -30.07
CA LYS A 132 16.69 3.58 -29.85
C LYS A 132 17.21 3.27 -28.44
N GLN A 133 16.37 3.38 -27.41
CA GLN A 133 16.74 3.18 -26.02
C GLN A 133 16.85 1.70 -25.59
N SER A 134 16.13 0.77 -26.24
CA SER A 134 16.08 -0.65 -25.85
C SER A 134 16.86 -1.58 -26.78
N LEU A 135 17.12 -1.17 -28.03
CA LEU A 135 17.75 -2.01 -29.05
C LEU A 135 19.12 -2.57 -28.62
N PRO A 136 20.04 -1.79 -28.02
CA PRO A 136 21.34 -2.33 -27.62
C PRO A 136 21.23 -3.46 -26.58
N TYR A 137 20.28 -3.32 -25.66
CA TYR A 137 19.99 -4.34 -24.64
C TYR A 137 19.27 -5.55 -25.25
N LEU A 138 18.38 -5.33 -26.22
CA LEU A 138 17.73 -6.42 -26.95
C LEU A 138 18.72 -7.20 -27.82
N GLU A 139 19.71 -6.56 -28.43
CA GLU A 139 20.78 -7.23 -29.15
C GLU A 139 21.64 -8.08 -28.22
N ALA A 140 22.00 -7.52 -27.06
CA ALA A 140 22.72 -8.25 -26.00
C ALA A 140 21.92 -9.46 -25.50
N ALA A 141 20.62 -9.29 -25.24
CA ALA A 141 19.70 -10.36 -24.87
C ALA A 141 19.60 -11.45 -25.95
N ASN A 142 19.46 -11.06 -27.23
CA ASN A 142 19.37 -11.99 -28.34
C ASN A 142 20.68 -12.75 -28.58
N SER A 143 21.83 -12.13 -28.31
CA SER A 143 23.13 -12.80 -28.33
C SER A 143 23.18 -13.90 -27.26
N LEU A 144 22.73 -13.59 -26.05
CA LEU A 144 22.64 -14.54 -24.95
C LEU A 144 21.68 -15.70 -25.26
N LEU A 145 20.50 -15.41 -25.84
CA LEU A 145 19.52 -16.43 -26.23
C LEU A 145 20.03 -17.43 -27.28
N ARG A 146 20.88 -16.98 -28.21
CA ARG A 146 21.42 -17.80 -29.31
C ARG A 146 22.69 -18.54 -28.95
N ALA A 147 23.33 -18.16 -27.85
CA ALA A 147 24.59 -18.75 -27.42
C ALA A 147 24.42 -20.22 -27.00
N ARG A 148 25.44 -21.03 -27.30
CA ARG A 148 25.60 -22.34 -26.66
C ARG A 148 26.46 -22.12 -25.43
N LEU A 149 25.85 -22.25 -24.25
CA LEU A 149 26.54 -21.99 -23.00
C LEU A 149 27.70 -22.98 -22.77
N PRO A 150 28.79 -22.52 -22.14
CA PRO A 150 29.91 -23.39 -21.78
C PRO A 150 29.50 -24.45 -20.75
N PRO A 151 30.16 -25.62 -20.73
CA PRO A 151 29.91 -26.63 -19.70
C PRO A 151 30.22 -26.06 -18.31
N ARG A 152 29.43 -26.46 -17.31
CA ARG A 152 29.63 -26.05 -15.92
C ARG A 152 30.99 -26.58 -15.42
N PRO A 153 31.78 -25.75 -14.69
CA PRO A 153 33.03 -26.22 -14.12
C PRO A 153 32.80 -27.32 -13.06
N PRO A 154 33.70 -28.31 -12.96
CA PRO A 154 33.56 -29.41 -11.98
C PRO A 154 33.91 -28.99 -10.55
N SER A 155 34.71 -27.94 -10.37
CA SER A 155 35.08 -27.38 -9.07
C SER A 155 35.22 -25.86 -9.16
N TRP A 156 34.94 -25.18 -8.04
CA TRP A 156 34.97 -23.73 -7.96
C TRP A 156 36.21 -23.26 -7.19
N ALA A 157 36.86 -22.20 -7.66
CA ALA A 157 38.04 -21.61 -7.05
C ALA A 157 37.70 -20.87 -5.75
N TRP A 158 38.49 -21.14 -4.70
CA TRP A 158 38.44 -20.39 -3.44
C TRP A 158 39.42 -19.21 -3.50
N ALA A 159 39.01 -18.13 -4.16
CA ALA A 159 39.83 -16.93 -4.35
C ALA A 159 38.98 -15.66 -4.23
N GLU A 160 39.52 -14.61 -3.63
CA GLU A 160 38.84 -13.31 -3.52
C GLU A 160 38.62 -12.68 -4.91
N GLY A 161 37.44 -12.10 -5.11
CA GLY A 161 37.09 -11.41 -6.35
C GLY A 161 36.59 -12.35 -7.44
N TRP A 162 36.64 -11.88 -8.70
CA TRP A 162 36.11 -12.63 -9.84
C TRP A 162 37.12 -13.67 -10.37
N THR A 163 36.63 -14.87 -10.64
CA THR A 163 37.35 -15.93 -11.36
C THR A 163 36.54 -16.34 -12.59
N GLN A 164 37.17 -16.31 -13.76
CA GLN A 164 36.62 -16.77 -15.03
C GLN A 164 36.97 -18.24 -15.25
N TYR A 165 36.01 -19.04 -15.73
CA TYR A 165 36.20 -20.44 -16.08
C TYR A 165 36.05 -20.65 -17.59
N GLY A 166 37.14 -21.07 -18.23
CA GLY A 166 37.16 -21.38 -19.66
C GLY A 166 36.46 -22.72 -19.99
N PRO A 167 36.17 -23.00 -21.28
CA PRO A 167 35.53 -24.25 -21.71
C PRO A 167 36.32 -25.52 -21.36
N ALA A 168 37.64 -25.40 -21.16
CA ALA A 168 38.53 -26.47 -20.74
C ALA A 168 38.65 -26.63 -19.21
N GLY A 169 37.94 -25.82 -18.42
CA GLY A 169 37.99 -25.81 -16.95
C GLY A 169 39.13 -24.97 -16.35
N GLU A 170 39.83 -24.17 -17.16
CA GLU A 170 40.85 -23.22 -16.69
C GLU A 170 40.23 -22.13 -15.83
N ALA A 171 40.77 -21.90 -14.63
CA ALA A 171 40.31 -20.86 -13.69
C ALA A 171 41.30 -19.69 -13.68
N VAL A 172 40.88 -18.53 -14.19
CA VAL A 172 41.71 -17.32 -14.31
C VAL A 172 41.10 -16.18 -13.49
N PRO A 173 41.86 -15.53 -12.58
CA PRO A 173 41.35 -14.37 -11.87
C PRO A 173 41.19 -13.19 -12.82
N VAL A 174 40.01 -12.55 -12.80
CA VAL A 174 39.67 -11.39 -13.64
C VAL A 174 39.20 -10.24 -12.76
N ALA A 175 39.33 -8.99 -13.24
CA ALA A 175 38.90 -7.83 -12.46
C ALA A 175 37.37 -7.66 -12.49
N ILE A 176 36.76 -7.88 -13.66
CA ILE A 176 35.32 -7.81 -13.95
C ILE A 176 35.01 -8.73 -15.14
N PRO A 177 33.76 -9.18 -15.32
CA PRO A 177 33.33 -9.83 -16.56
C PRO A 177 33.36 -8.84 -17.75
N GLU A 178 33.90 -9.25 -18.88
CA GLU A 178 34.08 -8.38 -20.06
C GLU A 178 32.88 -8.43 -21.03
N GLU A 179 32.00 -9.42 -20.91
CA GLU A 179 30.90 -9.61 -21.84
C GLU A 179 29.78 -8.57 -21.71
N ARG A 180 29.06 -8.34 -22.82
CA ARG A 180 27.94 -7.41 -22.89
C ARG A 180 26.65 -7.92 -22.22
N ALA A 181 26.51 -9.23 -22.04
CA ALA A 181 25.30 -9.86 -21.50
C ALA A 181 25.66 -11.00 -20.54
N LEU A 182 25.08 -10.98 -19.35
CA LEU A 182 25.34 -11.95 -18.29
C LEU A 182 24.01 -12.39 -17.64
N VAL A 183 23.90 -13.66 -17.26
CA VAL A 183 22.93 -14.08 -16.23
C VAL A 183 23.67 -14.11 -14.90
N PHE A 184 23.10 -13.51 -13.86
CA PHE A 184 23.79 -13.23 -12.61
C PHE A 184 22.88 -13.45 -11.41
N ASP A 185 23.44 -14.01 -10.34
CA ASP A 185 22.78 -14.24 -9.06
C ASP A 185 23.77 -14.01 -7.90
N VAL A 186 23.27 -13.50 -6.77
CA VAL A 186 24.06 -13.16 -5.58
C VAL A 186 23.46 -13.77 -4.34
N GLU A 187 24.30 -14.40 -3.51
CA GLU A 187 23.93 -14.94 -2.21
C GLU A 187 24.57 -14.17 -1.05
N VAL A 188 23.79 -14.02 0.03
CA VAL A 188 24.12 -13.20 1.20
C VAL A 188 23.87 -14.01 2.47
N CYS A 189 24.86 -14.08 3.36
CA CYS A 189 24.69 -14.62 4.70
C CYS A 189 23.94 -13.63 5.61
N LEU A 190 22.61 -13.79 5.73
CA LEU A 190 21.74 -12.85 6.43
C LEU A 190 21.99 -12.79 7.94
N ALA A 191 22.55 -13.85 8.54
CA ALA A 191 22.92 -13.89 9.95
C ALA A 191 24.07 -12.92 10.29
N GLU A 192 24.96 -12.66 9.32
CA GLU A 192 26.20 -11.90 9.50
C GLU A 192 26.10 -10.48 8.92
N GLY A 193 25.05 -10.16 8.17
CA GLY A 193 24.78 -8.81 7.66
C GLY A 193 24.18 -8.79 6.25
N THR A 194 24.31 -7.65 5.57
CA THR A 194 23.76 -7.43 4.21
C THR A 194 24.85 -7.37 3.12
N CYS A 195 26.06 -7.86 3.40
CA CYS A 195 27.15 -7.80 2.44
C CYS A 195 27.14 -9.05 1.54
N PRO A 196 27.44 -8.91 0.24
CA PRO A 196 27.48 -10.05 -0.66
C PRO A 196 28.52 -11.07 -0.20
N THR A 197 28.15 -12.35 -0.27
CA THR A 197 28.99 -13.47 0.18
C THR A 197 29.57 -14.23 -1.01
N LEU A 198 28.68 -14.66 -1.92
CA LEU A 198 29.00 -15.36 -3.16
C LEU A 198 28.20 -14.76 -4.30
N ALA A 199 28.74 -14.83 -5.51
CA ALA A 199 27.95 -14.60 -6.71
C ALA A 199 28.41 -15.51 -7.84
N VAL A 200 27.48 -15.89 -8.71
CA VAL A 200 27.77 -16.67 -9.91
C VAL A 200 27.21 -15.91 -11.10
N ALA A 201 27.99 -15.88 -12.18
CA ALA A 201 27.52 -15.36 -13.45
C ALA A 201 27.83 -16.34 -14.59
N ILE A 202 27.02 -16.28 -15.63
CA ILE A 202 27.27 -17.00 -16.88
C ILE A 202 27.11 -16.06 -18.06
N SER A 203 28.03 -16.18 -18.99
CA SER A 203 28.06 -15.45 -20.25
C SER A 203 28.00 -16.42 -21.44
N PRO A 204 27.87 -15.92 -22.68
CA PRO A 204 28.01 -16.75 -23.88
C PRO A 204 29.36 -17.50 -23.99
N SER A 205 30.42 -17.00 -23.36
CA SER A 205 31.81 -17.47 -23.51
C SER A 205 32.32 -18.27 -22.31
N ALA A 206 31.96 -17.87 -21.08
CA ALA A 206 32.55 -18.38 -19.85
C ALA A 206 31.58 -18.35 -18.65
N TRP A 207 31.89 -19.18 -17.65
CA TRP A 207 31.32 -19.09 -16.30
C TRP A 207 32.17 -18.17 -15.43
N TYR A 208 31.56 -17.56 -14.43
CA TYR A 208 32.22 -16.69 -13.48
C TYR A 208 31.77 -17.00 -12.06
N SER A 209 32.71 -16.97 -11.12
CA SER A 209 32.42 -16.96 -9.68
C SER A 209 33.03 -15.74 -9.03
N TRP A 210 32.33 -15.17 -8.06
CA TRP A 210 32.85 -14.12 -7.20
C TRP A 210 32.78 -14.57 -5.74
N CYS A 211 33.90 -14.46 -5.03
CA CYS A 211 33.93 -14.70 -3.59
C CYS A 211 34.27 -13.41 -2.84
N SER A 212 33.50 -13.15 -1.78
CA SER A 212 33.75 -12.04 -0.88
C SER A 212 35.05 -12.23 -0.12
N ARG A 213 35.80 -11.14 0.09
CA ARG A 213 36.96 -11.11 0.97
C ARG A 213 36.65 -11.67 2.36
N ARG A 214 35.43 -11.43 2.85
CA ARG A 214 34.94 -11.89 4.16
C ARG A 214 34.82 -13.41 4.27
N LEU A 215 34.55 -14.06 3.15
CA LEU A 215 34.45 -15.51 3.10
C LEU A 215 35.85 -16.13 3.17
N VAL A 216 36.82 -15.56 2.44
CA VAL A 216 38.18 -16.09 2.31
C VAL A 216 39.06 -15.77 3.53
N GLU A 217 38.93 -14.58 4.14
CA GLU A 217 39.70 -14.18 5.31
C GLU A 217 39.05 -14.63 6.63
N GLU A 218 39.80 -15.34 7.48
CA GLU A 218 39.29 -15.85 8.78
C GLU A 218 39.13 -14.76 9.85
N ARG A 219 39.93 -13.69 9.80
CA ARG A 219 39.96 -12.60 10.80
C ARG A 219 39.49 -11.26 10.22
N TYR A 220 38.40 -11.27 9.47
CA TYR A 220 37.85 -10.02 8.94
C TYR A 220 37.19 -9.19 10.06
N SER A 221 37.70 -7.98 10.31
CA SER A 221 37.11 -7.06 11.28
C SER A 221 35.93 -6.31 10.67
N TRP A 222 34.77 -6.43 11.30
CA TRP A 222 33.54 -5.76 10.92
C TRP A 222 33.70 -4.24 10.90
N THR A 223 33.35 -3.60 9.78
CA THR A 223 32.91 -2.21 9.79
C THR A 223 31.39 -2.21 9.75
N SER A 224 30.77 -1.51 10.70
CA SER A 224 29.31 -1.36 10.78
C SER A 224 28.71 -0.63 9.56
N GLN A 225 29.55 -0.01 8.73
CA GLN A 225 29.14 0.87 7.64
C GLN A 225 29.56 0.25 6.30
N LEU A 226 28.58 0.03 5.43
CA LEU A 226 28.83 -0.44 4.07
C LEU A 226 29.49 0.66 3.22
N SER A 227 30.56 0.29 2.56
CA SER A 227 31.22 1.10 1.55
C SER A 227 31.11 0.44 0.17
N PRO A 228 31.32 1.18 -0.93
CA PRO A 228 31.44 0.58 -2.26
C PRO A 228 32.53 -0.50 -2.39
N ALA A 229 33.52 -0.54 -1.49
CA ALA A 229 34.56 -1.56 -1.52
C ALA A 229 34.05 -2.95 -1.07
N ASP A 230 32.94 -3.01 -0.32
CA ASP A 230 32.33 -4.25 0.14
C ASP A 230 31.38 -4.88 -0.91
N LEU A 231 31.18 -4.22 -2.06
CA LEU A 231 30.21 -4.58 -3.09
C LEU A 231 30.88 -5.20 -4.32
N ILE A 232 30.07 -5.90 -5.13
CA ILE A 232 30.54 -6.62 -6.32
C ILE A 232 30.79 -5.62 -7.46
N PRO A 233 32.02 -5.54 -8.01
CA PRO A 233 32.30 -4.72 -9.19
C PRO A 233 31.87 -5.46 -10.46
N LEU A 234 31.12 -4.81 -11.35
CA LEU A 234 30.76 -5.39 -12.66
C LEU A 234 31.20 -4.57 -13.87
N GLU A 235 31.31 -3.24 -13.73
CA GLU A 235 31.61 -2.37 -14.88
C GLU A 235 33.02 -1.76 -14.84
N VAL A 236 33.61 -1.57 -13.64
CA VAL A 236 34.90 -0.88 -13.49
C VAL A 236 35.86 -1.72 -12.64
N PRO A 237 37.14 -1.86 -13.01
CA PRO A 237 38.14 -2.46 -12.13
C PRO A 237 38.39 -1.59 -10.88
N ALA A 238 38.70 -2.21 -9.73
CA ALA A 238 39.00 -1.47 -8.49
C ALA A 238 40.24 -0.56 -8.59
N SER A 239 41.15 -0.83 -9.53
CA SER A 239 42.41 -0.10 -9.78
C SER A 239 42.27 1.14 -10.67
N ALA A 240 41.12 1.34 -11.32
CA ALA A 240 40.90 2.51 -12.17
C ALA A 240 40.55 3.73 -11.30
N GLY A 241 41.51 4.65 -11.13
CA GLY A 241 41.30 5.87 -10.36
C GLY A 241 40.22 6.76 -10.98
N GLY A 242 39.12 7.00 -10.25
CA GLY A 242 38.11 8.04 -10.46
C GLY A 242 37.44 8.11 -11.86
N PRO A 243 36.10 8.06 -11.97
CA PRO A 243 35.40 8.08 -13.26
C PRO A 243 35.46 9.48 -13.88
N THR A 244 36.53 9.81 -14.60
CA THR A 244 36.74 11.16 -15.15
C THR A 244 36.82 11.25 -16.68
N GLN A 245 36.70 10.15 -17.43
CA GLN A 245 36.47 10.17 -18.89
C GLN A 245 35.63 8.93 -19.27
N ARG A 246 34.39 9.17 -19.73
CA ARG A 246 33.33 8.16 -19.88
C ARG A 246 33.37 7.50 -21.25
N ASP A 247 33.57 6.18 -21.28
CA ASP A 247 33.02 5.28 -22.31
C ASP A 247 32.31 4.12 -21.57
N TRP A 248 31.21 4.43 -20.87
CA TRP A 248 30.35 3.38 -20.31
C TRP A 248 29.76 2.56 -21.45
N GLN A 249 30.04 1.27 -21.46
CA GLN A 249 29.45 0.36 -22.43
C GLN A 249 28.03 -0.04 -22.02
N GLU A 250 27.19 -0.31 -23.01
CA GLU A 250 25.82 -0.80 -22.78
C GLU A 250 25.86 -2.29 -22.47
N GLN A 251 25.65 -2.61 -21.20
CA GLN A 251 25.64 -3.98 -20.67
C GLN A 251 24.25 -4.39 -20.18
N LEU A 252 23.94 -5.67 -20.31
CA LEU A 252 22.69 -6.27 -19.85
C LEU A 252 22.98 -7.36 -18.81
N VAL A 253 22.27 -7.27 -17.68
CA VAL A 253 22.25 -8.33 -16.68
C VAL A 253 20.85 -8.92 -16.60
N VAL A 254 20.76 -10.25 -16.63
CA VAL A 254 19.51 -11.02 -16.47
C VAL A 254 19.56 -11.75 -15.13
N GLY A 255 18.46 -11.74 -14.39
CA GLY A 255 18.34 -12.48 -13.12
C GLY A 255 16.89 -12.83 -12.80
N HIS A 256 16.68 -13.55 -11.70
CA HIS A 256 15.33 -13.90 -11.23
C HIS A 256 14.78 -12.97 -10.15
N ASN A 257 15.65 -12.34 -9.36
CA ASN A 257 15.23 -11.33 -8.38
C ASN A 257 16.16 -10.13 -8.46
N VAL A 258 16.22 -9.53 -9.65
CA VAL A 258 17.29 -8.58 -9.98
C VAL A 258 17.33 -7.37 -9.06
N CYS A 259 16.21 -6.98 -8.46
CA CYS A 259 16.22 -5.87 -7.52
C CYS A 259 17.03 -6.16 -6.24
N PHE A 260 17.10 -7.43 -5.82
CA PHE A 260 17.98 -7.89 -4.74
C PHE A 260 19.43 -7.97 -5.21
N ASP A 261 19.67 -8.61 -6.36
CA ASP A 261 21.03 -8.80 -6.91
C ASP A 261 21.69 -7.44 -7.19
N ARG A 262 20.93 -6.51 -7.77
CA ARG A 262 21.35 -5.15 -8.09
C ARG A 262 21.79 -4.36 -6.87
N ALA A 263 21.17 -4.58 -5.72
CA ALA A 263 21.54 -3.89 -4.49
C ALA A 263 22.99 -4.21 -4.08
N HIS A 264 23.58 -5.31 -4.56
CA HIS A 264 24.94 -5.70 -4.22
C HIS A 264 25.98 -5.31 -5.29
N ILE A 265 25.57 -4.60 -6.35
CA ILE A 265 26.45 -4.14 -7.43
C ILE A 265 26.99 -2.74 -7.10
N ARG A 266 28.31 -2.60 -7.14
CA ARG A 266 29.03 -1.40 -6.72
C ARG A 266 28.67 -0.16 -7.54
N GLU A 267 28.72 -0.25 -8.86
CA GLU A 267 28.58 0.92 -9.74
C GLU A 267 27.17 1.53 -9.73
N GLN A 268 26.17 0.76 -9.30
CA GLN A 268 24.79 1.22 -9.20
C GLN A 268 24.58 2.32 -8.16
N TYR A 269 25.48 2.44 -7.17
CA TYR A 269 25.46 3.45 -6.11
C TYR A 269 26.13 4.78 -6.48
N LEU A 270 26.90 4.83 -7.57
CA LEU A 270 27.51 6.07 -8.05
C LEU A 270 26.40 7.07 -8.38
N ILE A 271 26.60 8.36 -8.10
CA ILE A 271 25.58 9.39 -8.39
C ILE A 271 25.28 9.45 -9.89
N GLN A 272 26.33 9.43 -10.70
CA GLN A 272 26.23 9.34 -12.15
C GLN A 272 25.78 7.92 -12.52
N GLY A 273 24.63 7.81 -13.20
CA GLY A 273 24.08 6.51 -13.58
C GLY A 273 24.94 5.81 -14.62
N SER A 274 25.06 4.49 -14.49
CA SER A 274 25.73 3.67 -15.49
C SER A 274 24.80 3.28 -16.65
N ARG A 275 25.39 2.70 -17.71
CA ARG A 275 24.65 2.22 -18.88
C ARG A 275 24.26 0.74 -18.76
N MET A 276 24.54 0.09 -17.64
CA MET A 276 23.99 -1.22 -17.33
C MET A 276 22.47 -1.16 -17.15
N ARG A 277 21.76 -2.15 -17.70
CA ARG A 277 20.33 -2.37 -17.47
C ARG A 277 20.05 -3.81 -17.11
N PHE A 278 18.87 -4.04 -16.55
CA PHE A 278 18.51 -5.26 -15.86
C PHE A 278 17.21 -5.84 -16.41
N LEU A 279 17.19 -7.16 -16.66
CA LEU A 279 15.98 -7.90 -17.01
C LEU A 279 15.66 -8.94 -15.95
N ASP A 280 14.47 -8.80 -15.37
CA ASP A 280 14.00 -9.64 -14.28
C ASP A 280 12.98 -10.68 -14.79
N THR A 281 13.35 -11.96 -14.69
CA THR A 281 12.48 -13.08 -15.08
C THR A 281 11.28 -13.26 -14.14
N MET A 282 11.35 -12.80 -12.88
CA MET A 282 10.18 -12.76 -12.00
C MET A 282 9.18 -11.70 -12.48
N SER A 283 9.65 -10.51 -12.82
CA SER A 283 8.82 -9.44 -13.40
C SER A 283 8.18 -9.86 -14.73
N MET A 284 8.94 -10.49 -15.63
CA MET A 284 8.40 -11.01 -16.90
C MET A 284 7.37 -12.12 -16.65
N HIS A 285 7.63 -13.05 -15.72
CA HIS A 285 6.66 -14.07 -15.33
C HIS A 285 5.35 -13.46 -14.83
N MET A 286 5.40 -12.42 -13.98
CA MET A 286 4.20 -11.73 -13.50
C MET A 286 3.38 -11.10 -14.63
N ALA A 287 4.05 -10.51 -15.63
CA ALA A 287 3.39 -9.95 -16.80
C ALA A 287 2.78 -11.03 -17.72
N ILE A 288 3.40 -12.21 -17.84
CA ILE A 288 2.95 -13.29 -18.74
C ILE A 288 1.89 -14.18 -18.06
N SER A 289 2.19 -14.70 -16.87
CA SER A 289 1.43 -15.77 -16.19
C SER A 289 1.26 -15.53 -14.68
N GLY A 290 1.33 -14.27 -14.24
CA GLY A 290 1.15 -13.92 -12.83
C GLY A 290 -0.27 -14.20 -12.34
N LEU A 291 -0.38 -14.44 -11.03
CA LEU A 291 -1.64 -14.70 -10.34
C LEU A 291 -2.14 -13.47 -9.57
N SER A 292 -3.45 -13.24 -9.58
CA SER A 292 -4.07 -12.27 -8.66
C SER A 292 -3.94 -12.73 -7.20
N GLY A 293 -4.12 -11.81 -6.24
CA GLY A 293 -4.01 -12.14 -4.81
C GLY A 293 -4.97 -13.26 -4.37
N PHE A 294 -6.19 -13.26 -4.90
CA PHE A 294 -7.18 -14.31 -4.62
C PHE A 294 -6.83 -15.63 -5.32
N GLN A 295 -6.45 -15.60 -6.61
CA GLN A 295 -6.01 -16.79 -7.33
C GLN A 295 -4.77 -17.43 -6.68
N ARG A 296 -3.84 -16.62 -6.16
CA ARG A 296 -2.65 -17.11 -5.44
C ARG A 296 -3.04 -17.89 -4.19
N SER A 297 -4.01 -17.40 -3.41
CA SER A 297 -4.51 -18.12 -2.23
C SER A 297 -5.17 -19.45 -2.60
N LEU A 298 -5.97 -19.47 -3.67
CA LEU A 298 -6.57 -20.70 -4.20
C LEU A 298 -5.52 -21.69 -4.71
N TRP A 299 -4.51 -21.21 -5.44
CA TRP A 299 -3.42 -22.02 -5.98
C TRP A 299 -2.59 -22.66 -4.84
N MET A 300 -2.29 -21.90 -3.78
CA MET A 300 -1.61 -22.43 -2.60
C MET A 300 -2.43 -23.52 -1.89
N ALA A 301 -3.75 -23.31 -1.74
CA ALA A 301 -4.64 -24.31 -1.16
C ALA A 301 -4.68 -25.59 -2.01
N ALA A 302 -4.78 -25.46 -3.34
CA ALA A 302 -4.77 -26.59 -4.27
C ALA A 302 -3.44 -27.37 -4.22
N LYS A 303 -2.29 -26.68 -4.18
CA LYS A 303 -0.96 -27.30 -4.08
C LYS A 303 -0.78 -28.07 -2.76
N GLN A 304 -1.25 -27.52 -1.64
CA GLN A 304 -1.22 -28.22 -0.34
C GLN A 304 -2.13 -29.45 -0.34
N GLY A 305 -3.31 -29.38 -0.97
CA GLY A 305 -4.19 -30.53 -1.18
C GLY A 305 -3.53 -31.64 -1.99
N LYS A 306 -2.85 -31.30 -3.10
CA LYS A 306 -2.10 -32.25 -3.94
C LYS A 306 -0.92 -32.90 -3.20
N ARG A 307 -0.25 -32.18 -2.27
CA ARG A 307 0.82 -32.74 -1.42
C ARG A 307 0.30 -33.71 -0.36
N LYS A 308 -0.83 -33.41 0.29
CA LYS A 308 -1.45 -34.32 1.27
C LYS A 308 -1.95 -35.62 0.64
N ALA A 309 -2.42 -35.58 -0.61
CA ALA A 309 -2.81 -36.78 -1.35
C ALA A 309 -1.64 -37.68 -1.78
N ARG A 310 -0.38 -37.19 -1.73
CA ARG A 310 0.83 -37.91 -2.15
C ARG A 310 1.61 -38.58 -1.00
N HIS A 311 1.18 -38.45 0.26
CA HIS A 311 1.70 -39.29 1.34
C HIS A 311 0.91 -40.61 1.37
N PRO A 312 1.52 -41.76 1.05
CA PRO A 312 0.85 -43.05 1.17
C PRO A 312 0.85 -43.47 2.64
N THR A 313 -0.09 -42.98 3.44
CA THR A 313 -0.48 -43.71 4.64
C THR A 313 -1.34 -44.90 4.21
N GLN A 314 -0.72 -46.08 4.16
CA GLN A 314 -1.43 -47.35 4.13
C GLN A 314 -2.27 -47.50 5.41
N ARG A 315 -3.50 -46.97 5.42
CA ARG A 315 -4.61 -47.47 6.23
C ARG A 315 -5.87 -46.66 5.94
N GLY A 316 -6.89 -47.34 5.43
CA GLY A 316 -8.26 -46.82 5.31
C GLY A 316 -8.83 -46.88 3.90
N GLN A 317 -9.13 -48.08 3.44
CA GLN A 317 -10.13 -48.26 2.37
C GLN A 317 -11.48 -47.69 2.83
N LYS A 318 -12.17 -47.04 1.87
CA LYS A 318 -13.62 -46.72 1.82
C LYS A 318 -14.10 -45.51 2.63
N SER A 319 -14.25 -44.39 1.91
CA SER A 319 -15.55 -43.71 1.75
C SER A 319 -15.42 -42.68 0.61
N GLN A 320 -15.88 -43.05 -0.58
CA GLN A 320 -16.15 -42.09 -1.65
C GLN A 320 -17.52 -41.46 -1.40
N ASN A 321 -17.58 -40.49 -0.49
CA ASN A 321 -18.69 -39.54 -0.50
C ASN A 321 -18.24 -38.28 -1.25
N LYS A 322 -18.58 -38.23 -2.55
CA LYS A 322 -18.57 -37.00 -3.34
C LYS A 322 -19.58 -36.03 -2.73
N ALA A 323 -19.13 -35.19 -1.80
CA ALA A 323 -19.86 -33.99 -1.44
C ALA A 323 -19.70 -32.98 -2.58
N SER A 324 -20.75 -32.77 -3.37
CA SER A 324 -20.80 -31.78 -4.43
C SER A 324 -20.87 -30.37 -3.81
N GLY A 325 -19.70 -29.77 -3.56
CA GLY A 325 -19.57 -28.31 -3.46
C GLY A 325 -19.77 -27.65 -4.83
N PRO A 326 -19.85 -26.30 -4.90
CA PRO A 326 -20.00 -25.59 -6.17
C PRO A 326 -18.85 -26.00 -7.09
N VAL A 327 -19.20 -26.52 -8.27
CA VAL A 327 -18.23 -26.88 -9.30
C VAL A 327 -17.68 -25.59 -9.88
N ILE A 328 -16.57 -25.09 -9.31
CA ILE A 328 -15.69 -24.14 -10.00
C ILE A 328 -15.16 -24.92 -11.21
N SER A 329 -15.78 -24.73 -12.37
CA SER A 329 -15.64 -25.65 -13.51
C SER A 329 -14.39 -25.40 -14.36
N ALA A 330 -13.60 -24.36 -14.08
CA ALA A 330 -12.36 -24.08 -14.81
C ALA A 330 -11.19 -23.86 -13.85
N TRP A 331 -10.56 -24.97 -13.43
CA TRP A 331 -9.25 -24.94 -12.77
C TRP A 331 -8.09 -24.91 -13.79
N ASP A 332 -8.39 -24.80 -15.08
CA ASP A 332 -7.42 -24.81 -16.18
C ASP A 332 -6.33 -23.73 -16.02
N TRP A 333 -6.67 -22.61 -15.37
CA TRP A 333 -5.72 -21.56 -15.07
C TRP A 333 -4.62 -21.97 -14.06
N LEU A 334 -4.82 -23.02 -13.23
CA LEU A 334 -3.80 -23.51 -12.29
C LEU A 334 -2.58 -24.09 -12.99
N ASP A 335 -2.77 -24.68 -14.18
CA ASP A 335 -1.72 -25.41 -14.90
C ASP A 335 -0.94 -24.50 -15.85
N ILE A 336 -1.47 -23.31 -16.16
CA ILE A 336 -0.81 -22.29 -17.02
C ILE A 336 -0.13 -21.17 -16.22
N SER A 337 -0.18 -21.24 -14.89
CA SER A 337 0.33 -20.20 -13.99
C SER A 337 1.02 -20.77 -12.75
N SER A 338 1.83 -19.94 -12.11
CA SER A 338 2.57 -20.32 -10.91
C SER A 338 2.76 -19.13 -9.97
N VAL A 339 3.35 -19.40 -8.82
CA VAL A 339 3.84 -18.36 -7.92
C VAL A 339 5.23 -17.91 -8.34
N ASN A 340 5.70 -16.82 -7.73
CA ASN A 340 6.82 -16.03 -8.23
C ASN A 340 8.22 -16.63 -7.96
N ASN A 341 8.37 -17.75 -7.26
CA ASN A 341 9.70 -18.27 -6.92
C ASN A 341 10.30 -19.06 -8.09
N LEU A 342 11.64 -19.03 -8.22
CA LEU A 342 12.36 -19.63 -9.34
C LEU A 342 11.98 -21.09 -9.57
N ALA A 343 11.92 -21.90 -8.52
CA ALA A 343 11.56 -23.32 -8.62
C ALA A 343 10.18 -23.56 -9.26
N ASP A 344 9.17 -22.79 -8.84
CA ASP A 344 7.81 -22.93 -9.38
C ASP A 344 7.71 -22.34 -10.81
N VAL A 345 8.47 -21.30 -11.11
CA VAL A 345 8.55 -20.70 -12.45
C VAL A 345 9.29 -21.61 -13.45
N HIS A 346 10.43 -22.18 -13.05
CA HIS A 346 11.20 -23.15 -13.83
C HIS A 346 10.35 -24.39 -14.13
N SER A 347 9.66 -24.91 -13.11
CA SER A 347 8.72 -26.03 -13.28
C SER A 347 7.58 -25.74 -14.26
N LEU A 348 7.14 -24.48 -14.39
CA LEU A 348 6.06 -24.08 -15.30
C LEU A 348 6.53 -23.98 -16.76
N TYR A 349 7.69 -23.37 -17.01
CA TYR A 349 8.14 -23.06 -18.38
C TYR A 349 9.07 -24.12 -18.98
N VAL A 350 9.91 -24.74 -18.16
CA VAL A 350 10.93 -25.71 -18.60
C VAL A 350 10.52 -27.13 -18.21
N GLY A 351 9.97 -27.29 -17.00
CA GLY A 351 9.71 -28.60 -16.40
C GLY A 351 11.00 -29.27 -15.90
N GLY A 352 10.88 -30.51 -15.42
CA GLY A 352 12.03 -31.28 -14.90
C GLY A 352 12.00 -31.51 -13.37
N PRO A 353 13.12 -31.99 -12.79
CA PRO A 353 13.22 -32.22 -11.35
C PRO A 353 13.12 -30.89 -10.58
N PRO A 354 12.47 -30.89 -9.41
CA PRO A 354 12.31 -29.67 -8.62
C PRO A 354 13.68 -29.17 -8.13
N LEU A 355 13.92 -27.86 -8.28
CA LEU A 355 15.10 -27.22 -7.70
C LEU A 355 15.11 -27.41 -6.17
N GLU A 356 16.26 -27.82 -5.64
CA GLU A 356 16.46 -28.07 -4.22
C GLU A 356 16.41 -26.76 -3.43
N LYS A 357 15.72 -26.76 -2.28
CA LYS A 357 15.53 -25.54 -1.48
C LYS A 357 16.35 -25.53 -0.19
N GLU A 358 16.95 -26.65 0.17
CA GLU A 358 17.61 -26.82 1.47
C GLU A 358 18.96 -26.09 1.55
N PRO A 359 19.83 -26.08 0.52
CA PRO A 359 21.11 -25.37 0.59
C PRO A 359 20.95 -23.86 0.85
N ARG A 360 19.87 -23.26 0.33
CA ARG A 360 19.51 -21.86 0.56
C ARG A 360 19.26 -21.52 2.03
N GLU A 361 18.82 -22.47 2.85
CA GLU A 361 18.58 -22.19 4.28
C GLU A 361 19.89 -21.87 5.03
N LEU A 362 21.04 -22.34 4.55
CA LEU A 362 22.35 -22.02 5.13
C LEU A 362 22.69 -20.52 4.97
N PHE A 363 22.35 -19.88 3.85
CA PHE A 363 22.52 -18.43 3.69
C PHE A 363 21.58 -17.61 4.59
N VAL A 364 20.40 -18.16 4.89
CA VAL A 364 19.36 -17.44 5.66
C VAL A 364 19.57 -17.58 7.17
N LYS A 365 19.92 -18.77 7.65
CA LYS A 365 20.00 -19.11 9.08
C LYS A 365 21.39 -19.55 9.55
N GLY A 366 22.25 -19.99 8.63
CA GLY A 366 23.58 -20.46 8.94
C GLY A 366 24.57 -19.33 9.21
N SER A 367 25.73 -19.70 9.74
CA SER A 367 26.86 -18.81 10.01
C SER A 367 27.82 -18.75 8.83
N MET A 368 28.73 -17.76 8.83
CA MET A 368 29.78 -17.70 7.80
C MET A 368 30.63 -18.98 7.80
N LYS A 369 30.85 -19.59 8.96
CA LYS A 369 31.62 -20.85 9.10
C LYS A 369 30.95 -22.00 8.34
N ASP A 370 29.63 -22.15 8.47
CA ASP A 370 28.88 -23.20 7.79
C ASP A 370 28.96 -23.05 6.27
N ILE A 371 29.02 -21.80 5.77
CA ILE A 371 29.21 -21.50 4.34
C ILE A 371 30.62 -21.90 3.88
N ARG A 372 31.66 -21.68 4.71
CA ARG A 372 33.03 -22.12 4.40
C ARG A 372 33.13 -23.65 4.29
N GLU A 373 32.49 -24.36 5.20
CA GLU A 373 32.51 -25.83 5.25
C GLU A 373 31.77 -26.46 4.05
N ASN A 374 30.68 -25.84 3.59
CA ASN A 374 29.85 -26.35 2.48
C ASN A 374 30.05 -25.60 1.15
N PHE A 375 31.21 -24.94 0.97
CA PHE A 375 31.43 -24.00 -0.14
C PHE A 375 31.14 -24.57 -1.53
N GLN A 376 31.66 -25.77 -1.84
CA GLN A 376 31.52 -26.36 -3.18
C GLN A 376 30.05 -26.68 -3.49
N ASP A 377 29.31 -27.22 -2.52
CA ASP A 377 27.89 -27.54 -2.66
C ASP A 377 27.05 -26.27 -2.81
N LEU A 378 27.37 -25.22 -2.07
CA LEU A 378 26.70 -23.92 -2.17
C LEU A 378 26.99 -23.22 -3.49
N MET A 379 28.22 -23.29 -4.01
CA MET A 379 28.56 -22.77 -5.34
C MET A 379 27.86 -23.54 -6.46
N GLN A 380 27.77 -24.86 -6.33
CA GLN A 380 27.01 -25.72 -7.24
C GLN A 380 25.52 -25.33 -7.26
N TYR A 381 24.95 -25.05 -6.09
CA TYR A 381 23.59 -24.55 -5.92
C TYR A 381 23.40 -23.19 -6.63
N CYS A 382 24.27 -22.21 -6.38
CA CYS A 382 24.19 -20.90 -7.04
C CYS A 382 24.29 -21.02 -8.57
N ALA A 383 25.19 -21.87 -9.05
CA ALA A 383 25.32 -22.13 -10.49
C ALA A 383 24.09 -22.81 -11.09
N GLN A 384 23.41 -23.68 -10.34
CA GLN A 384 22.16 -24.30 -10.76
C GLN A 384 21.02 -23.27 -10.86
N ASP A 385 20.95 -22.31 -9.92
CA ASP A 385 19.96 -21.23 -9.94
C ASP A 385 20.20 -20.27 -11.13
N VAL A 386 21.45 -19.92 -11.41
CA VAL A 386 21.83 -19.14 -12.61
C VAL A 386 21.47 -19.87 -13.90
N TRP A 387 21.72 -21.18 -13.97
CA TRP A 387 21.35 -22.00 -15.13
C TRP A 387 19.83 -22.07 -15.31
N ALA A 388 19.09 -22.35 -14.24
CA ALA A 388 17.63 -22.38 -14.27
C ALA A 388 17.05 -21.02 -14.69
N THR A 389 17.65 -19.93 -14.23
CA THR A 389 17.27 -18.57 -14.63
C THR A 389 17.50 -18.33 -16.12
N TYR A 390 18.61 -18.82 -16.69
CA TYR A 390 18.84 -18.77 -18.13
C TYR A 390 17.79 -19.55 -18.93
N GLU A 391 17.47 -20.79 -18.54
CA GLU A 391 16.46 -21.61 -19.24
C GLU A 391 15.08 -20.96 -19.19
N VAL A 392 14.71 -20.40 -18.03
CA VAL A 392 13.47 -19.64 -17.87
C VAL A 392 13.47 -18.40 -18.76
N PHE A 393 14.57 -17.65 -18.79
CA PHE A 393 14.73 -16.47 -19.64
C PHE A 393 14.56 -16.80 -21.12
N GLN A 394 15.11 -17.93 -21.58
CA GLN A 394 14.97 -18.39 -22.96
C GLN A 394 13.52 -18.57 -23.40
N GLN A 395 12.68 -19.11 -22.51
CA GLN A 395 11.25 -19.29 -22.78
C GLN A 395 10.46 -17.98 -22.63
N GLN A 396 10.80 -17.16 -21.63
CA GLN A 396 10.01 -15.99 -21.26
C GLN A 396 10.19 -14.78 -22.19
N LEU A 397 11.42 -14.46 -22.62
CA LEU A 397 11.65 -13.23 -23.38
C LEU A 397 10.82 -13.17 -24.69
N PRO A 398 10.76 -14.23 -25.52
CA PRO A 398 9.90 -14.22 -26.71
C PRO A 398 8.41 -14.06 -26.37
N LEU A 399 7.93 -14.76 -25.33
CA LEU A 399 6.54 -14.67 -24.88
C LEU A 399 6.21 -13.27 -24.35
N PHE A 400 7.14 -12.65 -23.62
CA PHE A 400 7.00 -11.30 -23.12
C PHE A 400 6.83 -10.30 -24.28
N LEU A 401 7.68 -10.39 -25.30
CA LEU A 401 7.61 -9.52 -26.48
C LEU A 401 6.35 -9.74 -27.32
N GLU A 402 5.82 -10.97 -27.37
CA GLU A 402 4.53 -11.24 -28.01
C GLU A 402 3.37 -10.59 -27.26
N ARG A 403 3.37 -10.67 -25.92
CA ARG A 403 2.30 -10.13 -25.07
C ARG A 403 2.37 -8.63 -24.85
N CYS A 404 3.57 -8.07 -24.88
CA CYS A 404 3.85 -6.64 -24.80
C CYS A 404 4.51 -6.18 -26.12
N PRO A 405 3.72 -6.05 -27.20
CA PRO A 405 4.27 -5.84 -28.55
C PRO A 405 4.91 -4.45 -28.74
N HIS A 406 4.54 -3.47 -27.90
CA HIS A 406 5.07 -2.12 -28.02
C HIS A 406 6.43 -1.98 -27.31
N PRO A 407 7.47 -1.45 -27.97
CA PRO A 407 8.82 -1.38 -27.42
C PRO A 407 8.94 -0.48 -26.17
N VAL A 408 8.04 0.52 -26.02
CA VAL A 408 7.99 1.40 -24.84
C VAL A 408 7.86 0.62 -23.54
N THR A 409 7.10 -0.49 -23.52
CA THR A 409 6.93 -1.27 -22.29
C THR A 409 8.26 -1.83 -21.81
N LEU A 410 9.07 -2.38 -22.71
CA LEU A 410 10.41 -2.86 -22.37
C LEU A 410 11.34 -1.72 -21.96
N ALA A 411 11.40 -0.64 -22.74
CA ALA A 411 12.26 0.50 -22.44
C ALA A 411 11.93 1.16 -21.08
N GLY A 412 10.63 1.31 -20.78
CA GLY A 412 10.15 1.81 -19.50
C GLY A 412 10.51 0.91 -18.33
N MET A 413 10.38 -0.42 -18.49
CA MET A 413 10.79 -1.39 -17.47
C MET A 413 12.30 -1.35 -17.20
N LEU A 414 13.13 -1.24 -18.24
CA LEU A 414 14.59 -1.12 -18.10
C LEU A 414 14.97 0.14 -17.31
N GLU A 415 14.32 1.28 -17.58
CA GLU A 415 14.60 2.54 -16.87
C GLU A 415 14.04 2.53 -15.44
N MET A 416 12.90 1.89 -15.20
CA MET A 416 12.33 1.74 -13.86
C MET A 416 13.20 0.86 -12.94
N GLY A 417 13.88 -0.15 -13.51
CA GLY A 417 14.76 -1.05 -12.78
C GLY A 417 16.02 -0.39 -12.19
N VAL A 418 16.39 0.81 -12.66
CA VAL A 418 17.61 1.53 -12.21
C VAL A 418 17.35 2.66 -11.20
N SER A 419 16.28 2.53 -10.41
CA SER A 419 15.92 3.49 -9.35
C SER A 419 17.06 3.78 -8.36
N TYR A 420 17.08 5.00 -7.83
CA TYR A 420 18.17 5.54 -7.01
C TYR A 420 17.65 6.59 -6.03
N LEU A 421 17.90 6.41 -4.73
CA LEU A 421 17.53 7.37 -3.69
C LEU A 421 18.77 7.92 -2.99
N PRO A 422 19.12 9.21 -3.19
CA PRO A 422 20.22 9.82 -2.46
C PRO A 422 19.84 10.06 -1.00
N VAL A 423 20.76 9.78 -0.09
CA VAL A 423 20.63 10.01 1.35
C VAL A 423 21.91 10.65 1.90
N ASN A 424 21.82 11.22 3.09
CA ASN A 424 22.97 11.75 3.82
C ASN A 424 22.89 11.34 5.29
N GLN A 425 23.81 11.85 6.11
CA GLN A 425 23.87 11.60 7.55
C GLN A 425 22.55 11.80 8.31
N ASN A 426 21.59 12.57 7.77
CA ASN A 426 20.27 12.72 8.38
C ASN A 426 19.48 11.41 8.42
N TRP A 427 19.82 10.41 7.59
CA TRP A 427 19.17 9.09 7.63
C TRP A 427 19.36 8.39 8.97
N GLU A 428 20.60 8.28 9.45
CA GLU A 428 20.90 7.64 10.74
C GLU A 428 20.36 8.47 11.91
N ARG A 429 20.48 9.80 11.82
CA ARG A 429 19.88 10.72 12.78
C ARG A 429 18.36 10.51 12.86
N TYR A 430 17.69 10.39 11.73
CA TYR A 430 16.26 10.16 11.65
C TYR A 430 15.87 8.83 12.28
N LEU A 431 16.59 7.75 11.98
CA LEU A 431 16.35 6.44 12.60
C LEU A 431 16.52 6.51 14.12
N ALA A 432 17.61 7.10 14.60
CA ALA A 432 17.92 7.20 16.02
C ALA A 432 16.91 8.08 16.76
N GLU A 433 16.59 9.28 16.23
CA GLU A 433 15.64 10.20 16.86
C GLU A 433 14.20 9.68 16.81
N ALA A 434 13.77 9.06 15.70
CA ALA A 434 12.45 8.46 15.60
C ALA A 434 12.29 7.26 16.55
N GLN A 435 13.31 6.40 16.65
CA GLN A 435 13.33 5.28 17.59
C GLN A 435 13.35 5.76 19.05
N SER A 436 14.20 6.73 19.37
CA SER A 436 14.25 7.35 20.71
C SER A 436 12.92 7.99 21.10
N THR A 437 12.28 8.74 20.19
CA THR A 437 10.97 9.35 20.44
C THR A 437 9.89 8.27 20.62
N TYR A 438 9.93 7.21 19.82
CA TYR A 438 9.05 6.06 19.98
C TYR A 438 9.22 5.40 21.35
N ASP A 439 10.45 5.15 21.80
CA ASP A 439 10.74 4.52 23.09
C ASP A 439 10.38 5.42 24.28
N GLU A 440 10.55 6.75 24.15
CA GLU A 440 10.07 7.74 25.12
C GLU A 440 8.54 7.70 25.24
N LEU A 441 7.83 7.80 24.11
CA LEU A 441 6.37 7.75 24.07
C LEU A 441 5.83 6.41 24.57
N GLN A 442 6.49 5.29 24.23
CA GLN A 442 6.09 3.98 24.73
C GLN A 442 6.26 3.88 26.25
N ARG A 443 7.34 4.44 26.81
CA ARG A 443 7.53 4.53 28.27
C ARG A 443 6.50 5.44 28.93
N GLU A 444 6.21 6.60 28.34
CA GLU A 444 5.19 7.53 28.83
C GLU A 444 3.80 6.87 28.84
N MET A 445 3.41 6.25 27.73
CA MET A 445 2.15 5.52 27.64
C MET A 445 2.09 4.38 28.66
N LYS A 446 3.17 3.61 28.81
CA LYS A 446 3.25 2.55 29.82
C LYS A 446 3.06 3.13 31.23
N LYS A 447 3.67 4.28 31.53
CA LYS A 447 3.48 4.98 32.80
C LYS A 447 2.03 5.41 33.01
N SER A 448 1.41 6.09 32.05
CA SER A 448 0.00 6.49 32.14
C SER A 448 -0.93 5.29 32.34
N LEU A 449 -0.62 4.14 31.72
CA LEU A 449 -1.37 2.91 31.94
C LEU A 449 -1.15 2.31 33.33
N MET A 450 0.09 2.38 33.86
CA MET A 450 0.40 1.96 35.23
C MET A 450 -0.34 2.82 36.25
N ASP A 451 -0.32 4.14 36.08
CA ASP A 451 -1.05 5.10 36.93
C ASP A 451 -2.55 4.78 36.95
N LEU A 452 -3.16 4.50 35.78
CA LEU A 452 -4.57 4.10 35.69
C LEU A 452 -4.88 2.77 36.40
N ALA A 453 -3.95 1.80 36.36
CA ALA A 453 -4.10 0.53 37.06
C ALA A 453 -3.98 0.71 38.58
N ASP A 454 -3.07 1.57 39.03
CA ASP A 454 -2.88 1.90 40.45
C ASP A 454 -4.10 2.66 41.01
N ASP A 455 -4.61 3.65 40.26
CA ASP A 455 -5.84 4.38 40.60
C ASP A 455 -7.05 3.45 40.66
N ALA A 456 -7.18 2.52 39.69
CA ALA A 456 -8.23 1.51 39.72
C ALA A 456 -8.13 0.64 40.97
N CYS A 457 -6.93 0.26 41.42
CA CYS A 457 -6.76 -0.53 42.64
C CYS A 457 -7.31 0.16 43.91
N GLN A 458 -7.33 1.50 43.95
CA GLN A 458 -7.91 2.24 45.08
C GLN A 458 -9.43 2.00 45.21
N LEU A 459 -10.13 1.63 44.13
CA LEU A 459 -11.57 1.32 44.14
C LEU A 459 -11.92 0.06 44.94
N LEU A 460 -10.93 -0.75 45.32
CA LEU A 460 -11.12 -1.86 46.26
C LEU A 460 -11.60 -1.33 47.63
N SER A 461 -11.14 -0.13 48.03
CA SER A 461 -11.60 0.51 49.26
C SER A 461 -13.07 0.91 49.15
N GLY A 462 -13.92 0.40 50.05
CA GLY A 462 -15.36 0.64 50.04
C GLY A 462 -16.12 -0.06 48.90
N GLU A 463 -15.52 -1.05 48.23
CA GLU A 463 -16.13 -1.83 47.12
C GLU A 463 -16.70 -0.98 45.96
N ARG A 464 -16.16 0.23 45.76
CA ARG A 464 -16.62 1.20 44.76
C ARG A 464 -16.53 0.69 43.32
N TYR A 465 -15.66 -0.30 43.07
CA TYR A 465 -15.56 -0.97 41.76
C TYR A 465 -16.88 -1.63 41.31
N LYS A 466 -17.80 -1.96 42.23
CA LYS A 466 -19.11 -2.54 41.88
C LYS A 466 -20.03 -1.56 41.15
N GLU A 467 -19.82 -0.26 41.34
CA GLU A 467 -20.58 0.81 40.67
C GLU A 467 -19.92 1.28 39.37
N ASP A 468 -18.68 0.85 39.11
CA ASP A 468 -17.91 1.24 37.92
C ASP A 468 -18.38 0.48 36.67
N PRO A 469 -18.75 1.15 35.57
CA PRO A 469 -19.24 0.50 34.35
C PRO A 469 -18.27 -0.43 33.63
N TRP A 470 -16.95 -0.30 33.84
CA TRP A 470 -15.92 -1.04 33.11
C TRP A 470 -15.19 -2.08 33.95
N LEU A 471 -15.05 -1.86 35.26
CA LEU A 471 -14.17 -2.66 36.14
C LEU A 471 -14.91 -3.66 37.04
N TRP A 472 -16.25 -3.61 37.07
CA TRP A 472 -17.09 -4.44 37.95
C TRP A 472 -16.94 -5.96 37.72
N ASP A 473 -16.60 -6.38 36.50
CA ASP A 473 -16.49 -7.79 36.09
C ASP A 473 -15.06 -8.36 36.19
N LEU A 474 -14.12 -7.61 36.78
CA LEU A 474 -12.74 -8.07 36.99
C LEU A 474 -12.57 -8.92 38.27
N GLU A 475 -11.46 -9.66 38.36
CA GLU A 475 -11.14 -10.52 39.51
C GLU A 475 -10.63 -9.72 40.72
N TRP A 476 -11.53 -9.22 41.56
CA TRP A 476 -11.20 -8.42 42.76
C TRP A 476 -10.83 -9.22 44.01
N GLY A 477 -10.86 -10.56 43.94
CA GLY A 477 -10.54 -11.44 45.07
C GLY A 477 -9.11 -11.27 45.60
N LEU A 478 -9.00 -11.10 46.92
CA LEU A 478 -7.73 -11.02 47.63
C LEU A 478 -7.20 -12.41 47.95
N GLN A 479 -5.88 -12.59 47.90
CA GLN A 479 -5.27 -13.84 48.35
C GLN A 479 -5.23 -13.88 49.88
N GLU A 480 -5.82 -14.92 50.47
CA GLU A 480 -5.78 -15.15 51.90
C GLU A 480 -4.37 -15.52 52.38
N PHE A 481 -3.94 -14.89 53.48
CA PHE A 481 -2.68 -15.22 54.14
C PHE A 481 -2.76 -16.60 54.78
N LYS A 482 -1.90 -17.53 54.35
CA LYS A 482 -1.75 -18.83 55.02
C LYS A 482 -0.58 -18.74 56.00
N GLN A 483 -0.90 -18.43 57.26
CA GLN A 483 0.05 -18.46 58.38
C GLN A 483 0.58 -19.89 58.60
N LYS A 484 1.80 -20.02 59.14
CA LYS A 484 2.32 -21.33 59.59
C LYS A 484 1.37 -21.88 60.67
N LYS A 485 0.73 -23.03 60.41
CA LYS A 485 0.08 -23.80 61.49
C LYS A 485 1.17 -24.26 62.46
N VAL A 486 1.02 -23.95 63.74
CA VAL A 486 1.82 -24.53 64.82
C VAL A 486 1.72 -26.06 64.70
N LYS A 487 2.84 -26.75 64.48
CA LYS A 487 2.85 -28.22 64.47
C LYS A 487 2.56 -28.71 65.88
N GLN A 488 1.40 -29.30 66.13
CA GLN A 488 1.21 -30.15 67.31
C GLN A 488 2.12 -31.37 67.18
N VAL A 489 3.12 -31.45 68.05
CA VAL A 489 4.07 -32.56 68.13
C VAL A 489 3.35 -33.75 68.77
N LYS A 490 3.11 -34.82 68.01
CA LYS A 490 2.74 -36.14 68.56
C LYS A 490 4.01 -36.84 69.07
N ARG A 491 4.01 -37.13 70.37
CA ARG A 491 5.01 -37.91 71.13
C ARG A 491 5.34 -39.26 70.46
N LYS A 492 6.64 -39.53 70.28
CA LYS A 492 7.24 -40.87 70.37
C LYS A 492 8.60 -40.73 71.09
N GLU A 493 8.83 -41.66 72.01
CA GLU A 493 9.87 -41.73 73.05
C GLU A 493 11.28 -42.16 72.54
N PRO A 494 12.34 -42.11 73.38
CA PRO A 494 13.61 -41.47 73.04
C PRO A 494 14.82 -42.42 72.88
N VAL A 495 15.92 -41.93 72.26
CA VAL A 495 17.31 -42.34 72.57
C VAL A 495 18.21 -41.09 72.50
N ALA A 496 18.93 -40.85 73.60
CA ALA A 496 19.76 -39.68 73.91
C ALA A 496 21.21 -39.82 73.37
N THR A 497 21.93 -38.76 73.03
CA THR A 497 22.76 -37.88 73.91
C THR A 497 23.53 -36.91 72.97
N SER A 498 24.04 -35.72 73.28
CA SER A 498 24.02 -34.67 74.33
C SER A 498 24.65 -33.43 73.60
N GLN A 499 24.45 -32.14 73.88
CA GLN A 499 24.66 -31.38 75.11
C GLN A 499 23.88 -30.03 75.08
N LEU A 500 23.46 -29.59 76.27
CA LEU A 500 22.80 -28.34 76.72
C LEU A 500 23.85 -27.22 77.00
N PRO A 501 23.54 -26.03 77.59
CA PRO A 501 22.26 -25.46 78.04
C PRO A 501 22.00 -23.96 77.71
N THR A 502 20.72 -23.61 77.93
CA THR A 502 20.08 -22.29 78.09
C THR A 502 20.28 -21.70 79.50
N GLU A 503 20.14 -20.39 79.66
CA GLU A 503 19.47 -19.66 80.78
C GLU A 503 19.30 -18.19 80.29
N GLY A 504 18.15 -17.49 80.26
CA GLY A 504 17.04 -17.34 81.21
C GLY A 504 17.40 -16.26 82.25
N ALA A 505 16.62 -15.28 82.69
CA ALA A 505 15.32 -14.67 82.42
C ALA A 505 15.21 -13.41 83.33
N GLY A 506 14.30 -12.45 83.11
CA GLY A 506 13.97 -11.43 84.13
C GLY A 506 13.13 -10.24 83.65
N ALA A 507 12.02 -9.97 84.33
CA ALA A 507 10.88 -9.13 83.95
C ALA A 507 11.00 -7.63 84.37
N PRO A 508 10.06 -6.73 83.95
CA PRO A 508 10.32 -5.31 83.69
C PRO A 508 9.86 -4.33 84.79
N GLY A 509 10.39 -3.10 84.74
CA GLY A 509 9.88 -1.94 85.46
C GLY A 509 10.08 -0.64 84.65
N ASP A 510 8.98 0.04 84.37
CA ASP A 510 8.85 1.44 83.92
C ASP A 510 9.12 2.42 85.10
N PRO A 511 9.26 3.77 84.96
CA PRO A 511 9.22 4.60 83.75
C PRO A 511 10.19 5.83 83.71
N LYS A 512 10.04 6.62 82.62
CA LYS A 512 10.13 8.11 82.48
C LYS A 512 11.41 8.83 82.00
N ASP A 513 11.16 9.56 80.91
CA ASP A 513 11.53 10.93 80.51
C ASP A 513 13.02 11.34 80.51
N GLN A 514 13.58 11.59 79.32
CA GLN A 514 13.95 12.96 78.87
C GLN A 514 14.59 12.99 77.46
N GLU A 515 14.51 14.19 76.88
CA GLU A 515 14.82 14.56 75.50
C GLU A 515 16.33 14.58 75.13
N ASP A 516 16.56 14.19 73.88
CA ASP A 516 17.62 14.50 72.88
C ASP A 516 18.96 15.13 73.31
N PRO A 517 20.09 14.51 72.88
CA PRO A 517 21.15 15.30 72.26
C PRO A 517 21.89 14.61 71.10
N GLY A 518 21.93 15.27 69.93
CA GLY A 518 23.10 15.35 69.03
C GLY A 518 23.69 14.05 68.45
N PRO A 519 24.70 14.13 67.55
CA PRO A 519 25.22 12.95 66.88
C PRO A 519 26.08 12.09 67.84
N PRO A 520 25.87 10.77 67.84
CA PRO A 520 26.59 9.77 68.62
C PRO A 520 28.13 9.77 68.52
N SER A 521 28.84 9.50 69.61
CA SER A 521 30.28 9.14 69.61
C SER A 521 30.51 7.65 69.23
N GLU A 522 31.75 7.20 68.99
CA GLU A 522 32.08 5.79 68.66
C GLU A 522 31.59 4.77 69.73
N GLU A 523 31.26 5.22 70.95
CA GLU A 523 30.68 4.39 72.00
C GLU A 523 29.18 4.10 71.78
N GLU A 524 28.48 4.95 71.05
CA GLU A 524 27.08 4.75 70.66
C GLU A 524 26.90 3.89 69.40
N GLU A 525 27.98 3.66 68.62
CA GLU A 525 27.99 2.70 67.52
C GLU A 525 27.94 1.25 68.04
N ALA A 526 28.57 0.97 69.20
CA ALA A 526 28.44 -0.30 69.90
C ALA A 526 27.05 -0.52 70.53
N GLN A 527 26.41 0.56 71.01
CA GLN A 527 25.05 0.50 71.55
C GLN A 527 23.98 0.36 70.45
N ARG A 528 24.21 0.96 69.27
CA ARG A 528 23.45 0.70 68.04
C ARG A 528 23.58 -0.73 67.58
N ASP A 529 24.74 -1.37 67.76
CA ASP A 529 24.93 -2.78 67.43
C ASP A 529 24.11 -3.72 68.34
N VAL A 530 23.93 -3.36 69.61
CA VAL A 530 23.10 -4.12 70.57
C VAL A 530 21.60 -3.86 70.36
N THR A 531 21.18 -2.62 70.10
CA THR A 531 19.78 -2.31 69.75
C THR A 531 19.41 -2.82 68.35
N ALA A 532 20.32 -2.79 67.39
CA ALA A 532 20.14 -3.43 66.09
C ALA A 532 20.07 -4.95 66.25
N ARG A 533 20.88 -5.59 67.10
CA ARG A 533 20.77 -7.03 67.40
C ARG A 533 19.47 -7.39 68.12
N ALA A 534 19.00 -6.57 69.06
CA ALA A 534 17.71 -6.77 69.74
C ALA A 534 16.52 -6.55 68.80
N CYS A 535 16.59 -5.57 67.90
CA CYS A 535 15.60 -5.36 66.83
C CYS A 535 15.65 -6.51 65.81
N LEU A 536 16.83 -7.04 65.50
CA LEU A 536 17.04 -8.20 64.62
C LEU A 536 16.56 -9.51 65.28
N GLU A 537 16.66 -9.66 66.60
CA GLU A 537 16.06 -10.74 67.39
C GLU A 537 14.52 -10.62 67.45
N HIS A 538 13.97 -9.42 67.58
CA HIS A 538 12.53 -9.16 67.48
C HIS A 538 11.99 -9.42 66.05
N LEU A 539 12.77 -9.06 65.02
CA LEU A 539 12.50 -9.38 63.61
C LEU A 539 12.66 -10.89 63.31
N LYS A 540 13.57 -11.58 64.00
CA LYS A 540 13.69 -13.05 63.96
C LYS A 540 12.53 -13.73 64.69
N GLY A 541 11.99 -13.15 65.77
CA GLY A 541 10.78 -13.65 66.45
C GLY A 541 9.51 -13.49 65.60
N THR A 542 9.43 -12.43 64.79
CA THR A 542 8.38 -12.28 63.77
C THR A 542 8.57 -13.19 62.55
N ALA A 543 9.69 -13.93 62.46
CA ALA A 543 9.90 -14.93 61.41
C ALA A 543 8.96 -16.16 61.51
N GLU A 544 8.35 -16.40 62.68
CA GLU A 544 7.29 -17.40 62.84
C GLU A 544 5.94 -16.94 62.27
N ILE A 545 5.75 -15.62 62.15
CA ILE A 545 4.57 -14.97 61.57
C ILE A 545 4.73 -14.82 60.04
N LEU A 546 5.94 -15.04 59.50
CA LEU A 546 6.19 -14.97 58.06
C LEU A 546 5.39 -16.04 57.28
N PRO A 547 4.79 -15.67 56.13
CA PRO A 547 4.08 -16.60 55.26
C PRO A 547 4.94 -17.81 54.86
N LYS A 548 4.34 -19.02 54.83
CA LYS A 548 5.01 -20.29 54.48
C LYS A 548 5.71 -20.27 53.10
N ARG A 549 5.28 -19.37 52.21
CA ARG A 549 5.90 -19.02 50.93
C ARG A 549 5.75 -17.51 50.75
N PRO A 550 6.76 -16.78 50.22
CA PRO A 550 6.58 -15.38 49.83
C PRO A 550 5.42 -15.31 48.82
N GLN A 551 4.33 -14.65 49.23
CA GLN A 551 3.16 -14.46 48.37
C GLN A 551 3.40 -13.25 47.47
N HIS A 552 3.06 -13.37 46.19
CA HIS A 552 3.25 -12.29 45.21
C HIS A 552 2.22 -11.19 45.45
N LEU A 553 2.69 -10.01 45.87
CA LEU A 553 1.90 -8.78 46.14
C LEU A 553 0.62 -9.01 46.97
N PRO A 554 0.75 -9.42 48.24
CA PRO A 554 -0.41 -9.64 49.12
C PRO A 554 -1.22 -8.35 49.31
N GLY A 555 -2.55 -8.49 49.45
CA GLY A 555 -3.48 -7.35 49.58
C GLY A 555 -3.94 -6.71 48.27
N HIS A 556 -3.42 -7.15 47.11
CA HIS A 556 -3.84 -6.65 45.80
C HIS A 556 -4.77 -7.65 45.07
N PRO A 557 -5.71 -7.18 44.23
CA PRO A 557 -6.64 -8.03 43.51
C PRO A 557 -5.94 -8.94 42.50
N GLY A 558 -6.57 -10.08 42.17
CA GLY A 558 -6.00 -11.10 41.27
C GLY A 558 -5.63 -10.56 39.89
N TRP A 559 -6.45 -9.67 39.33
CA TRP A 559 -6.16 -9.05 38.03
C TRP A 559 -4.92 -8.16 38.07
N TYR A 560 -4.71 -7.37 39.13
CA TYR A 560 -3.57 -6.46 39.26
C TYR A 560 -2.26 -7.21 39.48
N ARG A 561 -2.28 -8.27 40.30
CA ARG A 561 -1.10 -9.12 40.51
C ARG A 561 -0.60 -9.76 39.22
N LYS A 562 -1.50 -10.16 38.31
CA LYS A 562 -1.15 -10.67 36.98
C LYS A 562 -0.41 -9.64 36.11
N LEU A 563 -0.50 -8.34 36.43
CA LEU A 563 0.16 -7.25 35.70
C LEU A 563 1.55 -6.90 36.26
N CYS A 564 1.94 -7.44 37.41
CA CYS A 564 3.23 -7.17 38.02
C CYS A 564 4.18 -8.36 37.80
N PRO A 565 5.46 -8.14 37.43
CA PRO A 565 6.46 -9.20 37.44
C PRO A 565 6.62 -9.78 38.84
N ARG A 566 7.10 -11.02 38.94
CA ARG A 566 7.43 -11.60 40.25
C ARG A 566 8.76 -11.06 40.75
N VAL A 567 8.94 -11.00 42.07
CA VAL A 567 10.12 -10.40 42.72
C VAL A 567 11.42 -11.15 42.37
N ASP A 568 11.30 -12.43 42.01
CA ASP A 568 12.38 -13.31 41.54
C ASP A 568 12.71 -13.18 40.04
N ASP A 569 11.96 -12.38 39.29
CA ASP A 569 12.17 -12.16 37.85
C ASP A 569 13.25 -11.08 37.60
N PRO A 570 14.27 -11.31 36.74
CA PRO A 570 15.24 -10.29 36.35
C PRO A 570 14.63 -8.99 35.79
N ALA A 571 13.41 -9.06 35.26
CA ALA A 571 12.66 -7.91 34.74
C ALA A 571 11.79 -7.20 35.81
N TRP A 572 11.96 -7.52 37.10
CA TRP A 572 11.16 -6.94 38.17
C TRP A 572 11.31 -5.42 38.26
N THR A 573 10.17 -4.76 38.30
CA THR A 573 10.04 -3.31 38.44
C THR A 573 8.84 -3.02 39.35
N PRO A 574 8.89 -1.99 40.21
CA PRO A 574 7.74 -1.60 41.02
C PRO A 574 6.52 -1.24 40.15
N GLY A 575 5.34 -1.76 40.53
CA GLY A 575 4.07 -1.49 39.85
C GLY A 575 3.70 -2.47 38.72
N PRO A 576 2.56 -2.24 38.02
CA PRO A 576 2.00 -3.15 37.03
C PRO A 576 2.69 -3.03 35.66
N SER A 577 3.99 -3.34 35.63
CA SER A 577 4.85 -3.11 34.47
C SER A 577 4.69 -4.13 33.33
N LEU A 578 3.89 -5.18 33.47
CA LEU A 578 3.54 -6.08 32.36
C LEU A 578 2.38 -5.55 31.50
N LEU A 579 1.75 -4.43 31.91
CA LEU A 579 0.62 -3.84 31.23
C LEU A 579 0.97 -3.39 29.80
N SER A 580 0.17 -3.81 28.83
CA SER A 580 0.32 -3.44 27.43
C SER A 580 -1.03 -3.29 26.74
N LEU A 581 -1.08 -2.52 25.65
CA LEU A 581 -2.31 -2.31 24.86
C LEU A 581 -2.92 -3.61 24.28
N GLN A 582 -2.18 -4.72 24.26
CA GLN A 582 -2.69 -6.01 23.79
C GLN A 582 -3.51 -6.73 24.86
N MET A 583 -3.42 -6.32 26.13
CA MET A 583 -4.13 -6.96 27.22
C MET A 583 -5.61 -6.57 27.22
N ARG A 584 -6.48 -7.52 27.56
CA ARG A 584 -7.93 -7.30 27.60
C ARG A 584 -8.37 -6.33 28.69
N VAL A 585 -7.56 -6.16 29.73
CA VAL A 585 -7.84 -5.24 30.84
C VAL A 585 -7.60 -3.77 30.45
N THR A 586 -6.75 -3.51 29.46
CA THR A 586 -6.31 -2.15 29.12
C THR A 586 -7.43 -1.25 28.59
N PRO A 587 -8.30 -1.69 27.65
CA PRO A 587 -9.46 -0.87 27.25
C PRO A 587 -10.42 -0.54 28.39
N LYS A 588 -10.53 -1.43 29.39
CA LYS A 588 -11.36 -1.22 30.59
C LYS A 588 -10.74 -0.21 31.55
N LEU A 589 -9.44 -0.32 31.81
CA LEU A 589 -8.69 0.66 32.63
C LEU A 589 -8.70 2.07 32.01
N MET A 590 -8.72 2.16 30.68
CA MET A 590 -8.86 3.45 29.97
C MET A 590 -10.31 3.95 29.88
N ALA A 591 -11.26 3.22 30.48
CA ALA A 591 -12.70 3.50 30.45
C ALA A 591 -13.22 3.78 29.03
N MET A 592 -12.80 2.97 28.04
CA MET A 592 -13.09 3.27 26.63
C MET A 592 -14.60 3.26 26.33
N THR A 593 -15.03 4.23 25.53
CA THR A 593 -16.41 4.38 25.06
C THR A 593 -16.52 4.30 23.55
N TRP A 594 -17.64 3.78 23.06
CA TRP A 594 -18.07 3.81 21.67
C TRP A 594 -19.38 4.61 21.59
N ASP A 595 -19.37 5.79 20.97
CA ASP A 595 -20.54 6.71 20.91
C ASP A 595 -21.17 6.96 22.31
N GLY A 596 -20.32 7.06 23.34
CA GLY A 596 -20.76 7.26 24.73
C GLY A 596 -21.16 5.99 25.49
N PHE A 597 -21.18 4.82 24.85
CA PHE A 597 -21.46 3.53 25.49
C PHE A 597 -20.16 2.83 25.95
N PRO A 598 -20.13 2.19 27.13
CA PRO A 598 -18.93 1.53 27.64
C PRO A 598 -18.59 0.27 26.84
N LEU A 599 -17.30 0.08 26.53
CA LEU A 599 -16.80 -1.14 25.88
C LEU A 599 -16.82 -2.33 26.84
N HIS A 600 -17.21 -3.49 26.33
CA HIS A 600 -17.23 -4.76 27.04
C HIS A 600 -16.70 -5.90 26.15
N PHE A 601 -16.05 -6.88 26.75
CA PHE A 601 -15.47 -8.03 26.04
C PHE A 601 -16.27 -9.29 26.35
N SER A 602 -16.82 -9.91 25.30
CA SER A 602 -17.46 -11.23 25.37
C SER A 602 -16.52 -12.31 24.84
N GLU A 603 -16.47 -13.47 25.49
CA GLU A 603 -15.64 -14.60 25.05
C GLU A 603 -16.04 -15.14 23.67
N ARG A 604 -17.34 -15.09 23.35
CA ARG A 604 -17.88 -15.61 22.08
C ARG A 604 -17.78 -14.60 20.94
N HIS A 605 -18.15 -13.35 21.21
CA HIS A 605 -18.29 -12.31 20.18
C HIS A 605 -17.15 -11.30 20.14
N GLY A 606 -16.20 -11.37 21.07
CA GLY A 606 -15.08 -10.42 21.18
C GLY A 606 -15.51 -9.06 21.74
N TRP A 607 -14.84 -8.00 21.30
CA TRP A 607 -15.12 -6.63 21.76
C TRP A 607 -16.44 -6.07 21.21
N GLY A 608 -17.22 -5.47 22.09
CA GLY A 608 -18.47 -4.76 21.81
C GLY A 608 -18.72 -3.64 22.81
N TYR A 609 -19.93 -3.11 22.85
CA TYR A 609 -20.37 -2.07 23.77
C TYR A 609 -21.75 -2.39 24.36
N LEU A 610 -22.02 -1.85 25.55
CA LEU A 610 -23.26 -2.08 26.31
C LEU A 610 -24.23 -0.91 26.15
N VAL A 611 -25.43 -1.20 25.63
CA VAL A 611 -26.51 -0.21 25.45
C VAL A 611 -27.57 -0.43 26.53
N PRO A 612 -27.82 0.53 27.43
CA PRO A 612 -28.76 0.37 28.54
C PRO A 612 -30.21 0.41 28.03
N GLY A 613 -31.13 -0.38 28.58
CA GLY A 613 -32.55 -0.39 28.19
C GLY A 613 -33.19 -1.77 28.06
N ARG A 614 -32.46 -2.84 28.40
CA ARG A 614 -32.94 -4.22 28.35
C ARG A 614 -33.82 -4.52 29.57
N ARG A 615 -35.14 -4.69 29.38
CA ARG A 615 -36.10 -4.90 30.48
C ARG A 615 -36.42 -6.38 30.76
N ASP A 616 -36.23 -7.25 29.78
CA ASP A 616 -36.51 -8.70 29.85
C ASP A 616 -35.60 -9.45 30.82
N ASN A 617 -34.38 -8.95 31.06
CA ASN A 617 -33.39 -9.61 31.91
C ASN A 617 -33.25 -8.99 33.32
N LEU A 618 -34.02 -7.95 33.64
CA LEU A 618 -34.02 -7.33 34.97
C LEU A 618 -34.85 -8.11 36.00
N ALA A 619 -35.77 -8.99 35.56
CA ALA A 619 -36.82 -9.59 36.39
C ALA A 619 -36.66 -11.10 36.71
N LYS A 620 -35.56 -11.75 36.31
CA LYS A 620 -35.35 -13.20 36.52
C LYS A 620 -34.31 -13.53 37.60
N ALA A 621 -34.50 -13.04 38.81
CA ALA A 621 -33.86 -13.63 40.00
C ALA A 621 -34.94 -14.29 40.88
N PRO A 622 -35.22 -15.60 40.72
CA PRO A 622 -36.02 -16.32 41.71
C PRO A 622 -35.19 -16.49 42.99
N ALA A 623 -35.84 -16.29 44.13
CA ALA A 623 -35.26 -16.19 45.47
C ALA A 623 -34.48 -17.44 45.96
N GLU A 624 -34.43 -18.53 45.20
CA GLU A 624 -33.74 -19.79 45.56
C GLU A 624 -32.37 -19.97 44.90
N ALA A 625 -32.00 -19.14 43.92
CA ALA A 625 -30.65 -19.16 43.30
C ALA A 625 -29.62 -18.24 43.99
N ALA A 626 -29.99 -17.63 45.12
CA ALA A 626 -29.17 -16.66 45.85
C ALA A 626 -27.92 -17.25 46.55
N LEU A 627 -27.79 -18.59 46.60
CA LEU A 627 -26.66 -19.26 47.26
C LEU A 627 -25.61 -19.84 46.30
N ALA A 628 -25.82 -19.79 44.98
CA ALA A 628 -24.89 -20.39 44.00
C ALA A 628 -24.30 -19.43 42.95
N SER A 629 -24.72 -18.17 42.91
CA SER A 629 -24.10 -17.15 42.04
C SER A 629 -23.89 -15.83 42.78
N ALA A 630 -22.83 -15.77 43.58
CA ALA A 630 -22.31 -14.52 44.15
C ALA A 630 -21.60 -13.66 43.07
N GLY A 631 -22.25 -13.48 41.92
CA GLY A 631 -21.80 -12.56 40.87
C GLY A 631 -22.34 -11.17 41.16
N VAL A 632 -21.45 -10.18 41.26
CA VAL A 632 -21.82 -8.77 41.40
C VAL A 632 -22.72 -8.37 40.22
N ALA A 633 -23.92 -7.83 40.51
CA ALA A 633 -24.86 -7.40 39.48
C ALA A 633 -24.33 -6.19 38.70
N CYS A 634 -24.42 -6.20 37.37
CA CYS A 634 -23.94 -5.13 36.48
C CYS A 634 -24.56 -3.75 36.84
N PRO A 635 -23.77 -2.66 36.91
CA PRO A 635 -24.25 -1.32 37.27
C PRO A 635 -24.96 -0.62 36.10
N TYR A 636 -26.07 -1.17 35.60
CA TYR A 636 -26.78 -0.65 34.42
C TYR A 636 -27.25 0.81 34.59
N ARG A 637 -27.58 1.25 35.82
CA ARG A 637 -27.93 2.65 36.12
C ARG A 637 -26.76 3.61 35.92
N ALA A 638 -25.54 3.18 36.23
CA ALA A 638 -24.33 3.96 35.98
C ALA A 638 -24.09 4.10 34.47
N ILE A 639 -24.28 3.02 33.70
CA ILE A 639 -24.21 3.01 32.23
C ILE A 639 -25.26 3.96 31.62
N GLU A 640 -26.49 3.95 32.13
CA GLU A 640 -27.54 4.86 31.68
C GLU A 640 -27.20 6.33 31.99
N SER A 641 -26.68 6.61 33.19
CA SER A 641 -26.26 7.96 33.57
C SER A 641 -25.09 8.48 32.70
N LEU A 642 -24.16 7.60 32.32
CA LEU A 642 -23.04 7.92 31.43
C LEU A 642 -23.55 8.35 30.06
N TYR A 643 -24.45 7.57 29.47
CA TYR A 643 -25.04 7.89 28.17
C TYR A 643 -25.86 9.19 28.22
N ARG A 644 -26.63 9.42 29.29
CA ARG A 644 -27.38 10.68 29.47
C ARG A 644 -26.46 11.90 29.49
N LYS A 645 -25.32 11.83 30.19
CA LYS A 645 -24.31 12.90 30.17
C LYS A 645 -23.76 13.14 28.77
N HIS A 646 -23.44 12.07 28.05
CA HIS A 646 -22.95 12.16 26.68
C HIS A 646 -23.95 12.85 25.73
N CYS A 647 -25.25 12.55 25.84
CA CYS A 647 -26.29 13.20 25.03
C CYS A 647 -26.41 14.71 25.33
N LEU A 648 -26.34 15.09 26.62
CA LEU A 648 -26.36 16.48 27.06
C LEU A 648 -25.16 17.28 26.51
N GLU A 649 -23.96 16.69 26.54
CA GLU A 649 -22.74 17.28 26.00
C GLU A 649 -22.79 17.45 24.47
N GLN A 650 -23.48 16.57 23.76
CA GLN A 650 -23.64 16.59 22.30
C GLN A 650 -24.82 17.45 21.81
N GLY A 651 -25.52 18.15 22.71
CA GLY A 651 -26.64 19.04 22.36
C GLY A 651 -27.87 18.31 21.79
N LYS A 652 -27.98 16.99 21.98
CA LYS A 652 -29.13 16.20 21.51
C LYS A 652 -30.19 16.14 22.62
N GLN A 653 -31.40 16.66 22.34
CA GLN A 653 -32.57 16.42 23.21
C GLN A 653 -32.92 14.93 23.22
N GLN A 654 -33.42 14.44 24.35
CA GLN A 654 -33.87 13.05 24.50
C GLN A 654 -34.88 12.67 23.40
N PRO A 655 -34.87 11.42 22.89
CA PRO A 655 -36.10 10.77 22.51
C PRO A 655 -36.82 10.39 23.81
N GLU A 656 -37.89 11.09 24.15
CA GLU A 656 -38.85 10.54 25.10
C GLU A 656 -39.40 9.21 24.53
N PRO A 657 -39.72 8.22 25.38
CA PRO A 657 -40.46 7.05 24.95
C PRO A 657 -41.86 7.50 24.54
N GLN A 658 -42.07 7.81 23.26
CA GLN A 658 -43.39 8.12 22.74
C GLN A 658 -44.29 6.89 22.87
N GLU A 659 -45.32 7.02 23.70
CA GLU A 659 -46.53 6.21 23.61
C GLU A 659 -47.13 6.40 22.21
N ALA A 660 -47.63 5.30 21.65
CA ALA A 660 -48.23 5.26 20.33
C ALA A 660 -49.37 6.30 20.20
N GLY A 661 -49.20 7.30 19.34
CA GLY A 661 -50.25 8.28 19.09
C GLY A 661 -49.87 9.35 18.07
N LEU A 662 -50.42 9.18 16.87
CA LEU A 662 -50.74 10.18 15.85
C LEU A 662 -49.60 10.71 14.96
N ALA A 663 -49.91 10.63 13.66
CA ALA A 663 -49.14 11.10 12.54
C ALA A 663 -48.99 12.63 12.57
N GLU A 664 -47.78 13.12 12.32
CA GLU A 664 -47.57 14.46 11.81
C GLU A 664 -46.66 14.42 10.58
N GLU A 665 -47.16 15.13 9.58
CA GLU A 665 -46.79 15.29 8.20
C GLU A 665 -45.72 16.38 8.09
N PHE A 666 -44.59 16.11 7.42
CA PHE A 666 -43.64 17.17 7.05
C PHE A 666 -43.14 17.01 5.61
N LEU A 667 -43.82 17.76 4.74
CA LEU A 667 -43.36 18.53 3.59
C LEU A 667 -42.01 18.13 2.97
N LEU A 668 -42.10 17.28 1.94
CA LEU A 668 -41.11 17.21 0.87
C LEU A 668 -41.36 18.37 -0.10
N ALA A 669 -40.32 19.16 -0.37
CA ALA A 669 -40.30 20.03 -1.54
C ALA A 669 -40.24 19.15 -2.80
N ASP A 670 -41.15 19.45 -3.72
CA ASP A 670 -41.36 18.77 -5.01
C ASP A 670 -40.09 18.74 -5.87
N ASP A 671 -39.71 17.53 -6.29
CA ASP A 671 -39.05 17.20 -7.57
C ASP A 671 -39.05 15.66 -7.77
N SER A 672 -40.17 14.98 -7.48
CA SER A 672 -40.23 13.52 -7.25
C SER A 672 -40.49 12.64 -8.49
N ALA A 673 -40.72 13.21 -9.67
CA ALA A 673 -41.15 12.43 -10.85
C ALA A 673 -40.07 11.47 -11.40
N VAL A 674 -38.77 11.72 -11.13
CA VAL A 674 -37.66 10.85 -11.57
C VAL A 674 -37.27 9.81 -10.51
N TRP A 675 -37.60 10.07 -9.24
CA TRP A 675 -37.08 9.29 -8.11
C TRP A 675 -37.97 8.08 -7.76
N GLN A 676 -39.29 8.19 -7.93
CA GLN A 676 -40.20 7.06 -7.72
C GLN A 676 -39.97 5.93 -8.72
N THR A 677 -39.66 6.26 -9.99
CA THR A 677 -39.41 5.25 -11.03
C THR A 677 -38.09 4.50 -10.80
N VAL A 678 -37.10 5.13 -10.16
CA VAL A 678 -35.80 4.51 -9.84
C VAL A 678 -35.88 3.60 -8.61
N GLU A 679 -36.72 3.96 -7.63
CA GLU A 679 -36.93 3.20 -6.39
C GLU A 679 -37.70 1.89 -6.62
N GLU A 680 -38.74 1.91 -7.47
CA GLU A 680 -39.51 0.71 -7.85
C GLU A 680 -38.71 -0.26 -8.73
N LEU A 681 -37.79 0.24 -9.57
CA LEU A 681 -36.94 -0.59 -10.42
C LEU A 681 -35.72 -1.17 -9.69
N GLY A 682 -35.12 -0.44 -8.73
CA GLY A 682 -33.92 -0.87 -7.99
C GLY A 682 -34.17 -1.89 -6.88
N CYS A 683 -35.31 -1.83 -6.20
CA CYS A 683 -35.68 -2.79 -5.14
C CYS A 683 -35.87 -4.23 -5.68
N LEU A 684 -36.30 -4.38 -6.94
CA LEU A 684 -36.52 -5.67 -7.60
C LEU A 684 -35.26 -6.22 -8.32
N GLU A 685 -34.22 -5.40 -8.50
CA GLU A 685 -32.91 -5.81 -9.03
C GLU A 685 -32.06 -6.53 -7.97
N ALA A 686 -31.99 -6.01 -6.74
CA ALA A 686 -31.19 -6.58 -5.65
C ALA A 686 -31.71 -7.94 -5.15
N GLU A 687 -33.02 -8.15 -5.13
CA GLU A 687 -33.61 -9.46 -4.79
C GLU A 687 -33.29 -10.55 -5.82
N ALA A 688 -32.85 -10.15 -7.01
CA ALA A 688 -32.82 -11.03 -8.16
C ALA A 688 -31.41 -11.26 -8.74
N GLU A 689 -30.44 -10.36 -8.54
CA GLU A 689 -29.01 -10.73 -8.59
C GLU A 689 -28.68 -11.76 -7.49
N ALA A 690 -29.30 -11.64 -6.30
CA ALA A 690 -29.21 -12.65 -5.24
C ALA A 690 -29.88 -13.99 -5.58
N ARG A 691 -30.74 -14.05 -6.62
CA ARG A 691 -31.37 -15.28 -7.13
C ARG A 691 -30.58 -15.94 -8.26
N GLU A 692 -29.81 -15.17 -9.03
CA GLU A 692 -28.94 -15.72 -10.08
C GLU A 692 -27.74 -16.49 -9.49
N GLU A 693 -27.27 -16.11 -8.29
CA GLU A 693 -26.33 -16.93 -7.49
C GLU A 693 -26.98 -18.12 -6.76
N ARG A 694 -28.32 -18.22 -6.72
CA ARG A 694 -29.06 -19.27 -5.98
C ARG A 694 -29.69 -20.37 -6.83
N CYS A 695 -29.57 -20.34 -8.15
CA CYS A 695 -30.06 -21.44 -8.99
C CYS A 695 -29.02 -22.56 -9.13
N GLY A 696 -28.70 -23.21 -8.01
CA GLY A 696 -28.09 -24.53 -7.93
C GLY A 696 -28.93 -25.38 -6.98
N ALA A 697 -29.30 -26.58 -7.41
CA ALA A 697 -30.30 -27.45 -6.78
C ALA A 697 -30.23 -27.52 -5.24
N ALA A 698 -31.40 -27.49 -4.60
CA ALA A 698 -31.57 -27.73 -3.18
C ALA A 698 -31.02 -29.12 -2.81
N VAL A 699 -29.90 -29.15 -2.10
CA VAL A 699 -29.42 -30.34 -1.39
C VAL A 699 -30.01 -30.29 0.02
N PRO A 700 -30.87 -31.23 0.41
CA PRO A 700 -31.26 -31.37 1.81
C PRO A 700 -30.14 -32.14 2.50
N ASP A 701 -29.16 -31.42 3.06
CA ASP A 701 -28.33 -31.84 4.20
C ASP A 701 -27.08 -30.95 4.30
N GLN A 702 -27.29 -29.73 4.81
CA GLN A 702 -26.31 -29.07 5.66
C GLN A 702 -27.02 -28.70 6.95
N PRO A 703 -26.44 -29.00 8.13
CA PRO A 703 -26.98 -28.46 9.37
C PRO A 703 -26.92 -26.94 9.26
N PRO A 704 -28.02 -26.21 9.54
CA PRO A 704 -27.99 -24.77 9.56
C PRO A 704 -26.86 -24.34 10.50
N ALA A 705 -25.98 -23.45 10.02
CA ALA A 705 -25.19 -22.62 10.92
C ALA A 705 -26.15 -22.08 11.99
N PRO A 706 -25.79 -22.05 13.28
CA PRO A 706 -26.71 -21.67 14.34
C PRO A 706 -27.11 -20.20 14.15
N THR A 707 -28.12 -19.96 13.32
CA THR A 707 -29.03 -18.84 13.47
C THR A 707 -29.54 -18.98 14.89
N ALA A 708 -29.21 -17.98 15.71
CA ALA A 708 -29.67 -17.86 17.08
C ALA A 708 -31.11 -18.38 17.17
N ALA A 709 -31.30 -19.40 18.02
CA ALA A 709 -32.61 -19.94 18.33
C ALA A 709 -33.58 -18.78 18.54
N GLY A 710 -34.74 -18.85 17.90
CA GLY A 710 -35.74 -17.79 17.84
C GLY A 710 -36.03 -17.19 19.22
N GLY A 711 -35.46 -16.02 19.46
CA GLY A 711 -35.91 -15.09 20.48
C GLY A 711 -36.85 -14.06 19.85
N PRO A 712 -37.78 -13.45 20.60
CA PRO A 712 -38.78 -12.55 20.05
C PRO A 712 -38.13 -11.35 19.33
N ARG A 713 -38.52 -11.07 18.08
CA ARG A 713 -38.18 -9.82 17.38
C ARG A 713 -38.66 -8.55 18.13
N ALA A 714 -39.52 -8.72 19.14
CA ALA A 714 -40.17 -7.66 19.89
C ALA A 714 -39.29 -6.94 20.95
N SER A 715 -38.05 -7.40 21.21
CA SER A 715 -37.21 -6.83 22.28
C SER A 715 -36.05 -5.94 21.82
N GLN A 716 -35.84 -5.71 20.52
CA GLN A 716 -34.70 -4.91 20.06
C GLN A 716 -34.85 -3.42 20.47
N PRO A 717 -33.77 -2.73 20.87
CA PRO A 717 -33.84 -1.31 21.20
C PRO A 717 -34.13 -0.48 19.93
N ALA A 718 -35.26 0.22 19.91
CA ALA A 718 -35.69 1.02 18.75
C ALA A 718 -34.79 2.25 18.48
N TYR A 719 -34.08 2.75 19.50
CA TYR A 719 -33.27 3.98 19.44
C TYR A 719 -31.79 3.74 19.09
N HIS A 720 -31.36 2.49 18.89
CA HIS A 720 -29.95 2.19 18.63
C HIS A 720 -29.76 1.13 17.54
N HIS A 721 -29.01 1.49 16.48
CA HIS A 721 -28.69 0.62 15.35
C HIS A 721 -27.20 0.27 15.36
N GLY A 722 -26.87 -1.02 15.39
CA GLY A 722 -25.49 -1.52 15.42
C GLY A 722 -25.40 -3.01 15.09
N ASN A 723 -24.20 -3.60 15.09
CA ASN A 723 -24.03 -5.04 14.86
C ASN A 723 -24.49 -5.83 16.10
N GLY A 724 -25.75 -6.24 16.12
CA GLY A 724 -26.43 -6.85 17.27
C GLY A 724 -27.93 -6.50 17.24
N PRO A 725 -28.69 -6.69 18.34
CA PRO A 725 -28.25 -7.17 19.64
C PRO A 725 -28.00 -8.69 19.70
N TYR A 726 -26.94 -9.11 20.40
CA TYR A 726 -26.64 -10.52 20.63
C TYR A 726 -27.22 -10.97 21.98
N ASN A 727 -28.38 -11.61 21.94
CA ASN A 727 -29.15 -11.98 23.13
C ASN A 727 -28.48 -13.03 24.03
N ASP A 728 -27.47 -13.75 23.52
CA ASP A 728 -26.70 -14.74 24.29
C ASP A 728 -25.72 -14.11 25.29
N VAL A 729 -25.45 -12.81 25.17
CA VAL A 729 -24.70 -12.02 26.16
C VAL A 729 -25.71 -11.36 27.11
N ASP A 730 -26.04 -12.05 28.21
CA ASP A 730 -27.11 -11.63 29.13
C ASP A 730 -26.60 -10.76 30.29
N VAL A 731 -26.19 -9.52 29.97
CA VAL A 731 -25.80 -8.53 30.98
C VAL A 731 -27.04 -7.81 31.51
N PRO A 732 -27.35 -7.86 32.82
CA PRO A 732 -28.57 -7.27 33.39
C PRO A 732 -28.77 -5.79 32.99
N GLY A 733 -29.93 -5.45 32.44
CA GLY A 733 -30.30 -4.08 32.07
C GLY A 733 -29.71 -3.57 30.74
N CYS A 734 -28.80 -4.31 30.09
CA CYS A 734 -28.08 -3.87 28.89
C CYS A 734 -28.19 -4.84 27.70
N TRP A 735 -28.15 -4.28 26.50
CA TRP A 735 -27.97 -4.98 25.23
C TRP A 735 -26.50 -4.96 24.81
N PHE A 736 -25.99 -6.07 24.26
CA PHE A 736 -24.62 -6.14 23.74
C PHE A 736 -24.60 -6.01 22.21
N PHE A 737 -23.79 -5.09 21.72
CA PHE A 737 -23.50 -4.89 20.30
C PHE A 737 -22.02 -5.05 20.01
N LYS A 738 -21.68 -5.77 18.94
CA LYS A 738 -20.30 -6.06 18.54
C LYS A 738 -19.67 -4.88 17.80
N LEU A 739 -18.37 -4.65 18.03
CA LEU A 739 -17.64 -3.64 17.25
C LEU A 739 -17.55 -4.05 15.77
N PRO A 740 -17.66 -3.10 14.83
CA PRO A 740 -17.54 -3.39 13.41
C PRO A 740 -16.11 -3.83 13.05
N HIS A 741 -16.01 -4.90 12.25
CA HIS A 741 -14.73 -5.41 11.74
C HIS A 741 -14.61 -5.16 10.24
N LYS A 742 -13.40 -4.82 9.77
CA LYS A 742 -13.15 -4.47 8.36
C LYS A 742 -13.50 -5.58 7.36
N ASP A 743 -13.31 -6.83 7.75
CA ASP A 743 -13.53 -7.99 6.89
C ASP A 743 -14.97 -8.53 6.97
N GLY A 744 -15.83 -7.89 7.76
CA GLY A 744 -17.25 -8.25 7.91
C GLY A 744 -17.66 -8.53 9.36
N SER A 745 -18.97 -8.50 9.63
CA SER A 745 -19.54 -8.63 10.98
C SER A 745 -19.31 -10.00 11.65
N SER A 746 -19.02 -11.05 10.87
CA SER A 746 -18.71 -12.39 11.37
C SER A 746 -17.37 -12.45 12.11
N PHE A 747 -16.42 -11.56 11.81
CA PHE A 747 -15.09 -11.56 12.42
C PHE A 747 -15.06 -10.78 13.73
N ASN A 748 -14.34 -11.31 14.72
CA ASN A 748 -14.20 -10.68 16.03
C ASN A 748 -13.10 -9.61 16.00
N VAL A 749 -13.36 -8.47 16.62
CA VAL A 749 -12.33 -7.45 16.84
C VAL A 749 -11.38 -7.95 17.93
N GLY A 750 -10.10 -8.09 17.59
CA GLY A 750 -9.07 -8.53 18.54
C GLY A 750 -8.66 -7.44 19.53
N SER A 751 -8.41 -6.22 19.04
CA SER A 751 -8.01 -5.07 19.87
C SER A 751 -8.67 -3.78 19.37
N PRO A 752 -9.26 -2.95 20.26
CA PRO A 752 -9.81 -1.65 19.89
C PRO A 752 -8.74 -0.61 19.57
N PHE A 753 -7.45 -0.91 19.82
CA PHE A 753 -6.31 -0.05 19.48
C PHE A 753 -5.70 -0.36 18.11
N ALA A 754 -6.35 -1.24 17.33
CA ALA A 754 -5.89 -1.60 16.00
C ALA A 754 -5.92 -0.40 15.04
N LYS A 755 -5.11 -0.47 13.98
CA LYS A 755 -4.97 0.60 12.97
C LYS A 755 -6.33 1.01 12.36
N ASP A 756 -7.24 0.06 12.23
CA ASP A 756 -8.54 0.25 11.59
C ASP A 756 -9.48 1.16 12.42
N PHE A 757 -9.23 1.33 13.73
CA PHE A 757 -9.99 2.20 14.63
C PHE A 757 -9.38 3.60 14.82
N LEU A 758 -8.18 3.87 14.26
CA LEU A 758 -7.58 5.20 14.34
C LEU A 758 -8.49 6.33 13.78
N PRO A 759 -9.22 6.14 12.66
CA PRO A 759 -10.18 7.16 12.19
C PRO A 759 -11.34 7.35 13.17
N LYS A 760 -11.79 6.28 13.83
CA LYS A 760 -12.86 6.34 14.86
C LYS A 760 -12.42 7.05 16.12
N MET A 761 -11.11 7.07 16.39
CA MET A 761 -10.54 7.90 17.44
C MET A 761 -10.44 9.37 17.02
N GLU A 762 -10.23 9.65 15.73
CA GLU A 762 -10.15 11.01 15.17
C GLU A 762 -11.53 11.68 15.05
N ASP A 763 -12.57 10.93 14.69
CA ASP A 763 -13.95 11.43 14.58
C ASP A 763 -14.70 11.48 15.93
N GLY A 764 -14.08 10.96 16.99
CA GLY A 764 -14.63 10.95 18.33
C GLY A 764 -15.65 9.85 18.61
N THR A 765 -15.84 8.88 17.71
CA THR A 765 -16.67 7.68 17.97
C THR A 765 -16.07 6.83 19.08
N LEU A 766 -14.75 6.63 19.07
CA LEU A 766 -14.00 5.83 20.03
C LEU A 766 -13.15 6.73 20.92
N GLN A 767 -13.51 6.84 22.20
CA GLN A 767 -12.83 7.74 23.15
C GLN A 767 -12.40 7.00 24.42
N ALA A 768 -11.46 7.58 25.16
CA ALA A 768 -11.20 7.19 26.54
C ALA A 768 -12.20 7.92 27.46
N GLY A 769 -12.59 7.28 28.55
CA GLY A 769 -13.63 7.79 29.44
C GLY A 769 -13.21 9.05 30.20
N PRO A 770 -14.15 9.73 30.88
CA PRO A 770 -13.94 11.02 31.54
C PRO A 770 -13.02 10.97 32.80
N GLY A 771 -12.48 9.79 33.15
CA GLY A 771 -11.72 9.53 34.38
C GLY A 771 -10.27 10.03 34.40
N GLY A 772 -9.98 11.23 33.91
CA GLY A 772 -8.66 11.88 34.00
C GLY A 772 -7.88 11.98 32.68
N ALA A 773 -6.74 12.69 32.70
CA ALA A 773 -5.95 12.99 31.50
C ALA A 773 -5.15 11.79 30.95
N SER A 774 -4.89 10.77 31.78
CA SER A 774 -4.03 9.63 31.44
C SER A 774 -4.58 8.74 30.32
N GLY A 775 -5.90 8.48 30.30
CA GLY A 775 -6.55 7.67 29.26
C GLY A 775 -6.51 8.33 27.87
N PRO A 776 -7.02 9.56 27.70
CA PRO A 776 -6.92 10.30 26.44
C PRO A 776 -5.47 10.48 25.97
N ARG A 777 -4.53 10.72 26.90
CA ARG A 777 -3.11 10.85 26.56
C ARG A 777 -2.51 9.54 26.05
N ALA A 778 -2.78 8.41 26.70
CA ALA A 778 -2.33 7.10 26.23
C ALA A 778 -2.89 6.76 24.83
N LEU A 779 -4.13 7.18 24.56
CA LEU A 779 -4.77 7.02 23.26
C LEU A 779 -4.13 7.91 22.18
N GLU A 780 -3.82 9.17 22.49
CA GLU A 780 -3.05 10.09 21.63
C GLU A 780 -1.66 9.50 21.32
N ILE A 781 -0.96 8.99 22.34
CA ILE A 781 0.35 8.38 22.17
C ILE A 781 0.29 7.14 21.25
N ASN A 782 -0.68 6.23 21.47
CA ASN A 782 -0.85 5.06 20.59
C ASN A 782 -1.04 5.49 19.13
N LYS A 783 -1.82 6.55 18.89
CA LYS A 783 -1.99 7.14 17.56
C LYS A 783 -0.65 7.64 17.00
N MET A 784 0.15 8.35 17.79
CA MET A 784 1.45 8.90 17.39
C MET A 784 2.47 7.82 17.01
N ILE A 785 2.52 6.72 17.76
CA ILE A 785 3.52 5.65 17.53
C ILE A 785 3.05 4.57 16.55
N SER A 786 1.76 4.53 16.20
CA SER A 786 1.17 3.47 15.35
C SER A 786 1.82 3.34 13.98
N PHE A 787 2.30 4.45 13.39
CA PHE A 787 3.02 4.39 12.11
C PHE A 787 4.37 3.72 12.28
N TRP A 788 5.22 4.23 13.19
CA TRP A 788 6.57 3.71 13.44
C TRP A 788 6.55 2.24 13.86
N ARG A 789 5.64 1.83 14.76
CA ARG A 789 5.47 0.44 15.19
C ARG A 789 5.37 -0.53 14.01
N ASN A 790 4.62 -0.15 12.98
CA ASN A 790 4.37 -0.98 11.81
C ASN A 790 5.42 -0.84 10.70
N ALA A 791 6.13 0.29 10.64
CA ALA A 791 7.03 0.63 9.54
C ALA A 791 8.53 0.46 9.89
N HIS A 792 8.93 0.63 11.16
CA HIS A 792 10.34 0.75 11.54
C HIS A 792 11.19 -0.41 11.05
N LYS A 793 10.75 -1.68 11.17
CA LYS A 793 11.54 -2.83 10.69
C LYS A 793 11.88 -2.73 9.21
N ARG A 794 10.92 -2.30 8.37
CA ARG A 794 11.13 -2.16 6.92
C ARG A 794 12.00 -0.95 6.56
N ILE A 795 11.94 0.10 7.36
CA ILE A 795 12.74 1.33 7.18
C ILE A 795 14.18 1.09 7.66
N SER A 796 14.36 0.51 8.85
CA SER A 796 15.68 0.22 9.42
C SER A 796 16.43 -0.88 8.69
N SER A 797 15.73 -1.79 7.99
CA SER A 797 16.36 -2.83 7.17
C SER A 797 16.81 -2.35 5.79
N GLN A 798 16.65 -1.06 5.44
CA GLN A 798 17.10 -0.53 4.17
C GLN A 798 18.63 -0.52 4.11
N MET A 799 19.20 -1.05 3.02
CA MET A 799 20.64 -1.07 2.83
C MET A 799 21.13 0.29 2.34
N VAL A 800 21.93 0.96 3.19
CA VAL A 800 22.53 2.26 2.89
C VAL A 800 24.02 2.07 2.62
N VAL A 801 24.51 2.61 1.51
CA VAL A 801 25.92 2.58 1.16
C VAL A 801 26.46 4.00 1.16
N TRP A 802 27.53 4.23 1.92
CA TRP A 802 28.16 5.54 2.08
C TRP A 802 29.28 5.73 1.06
N LEU A 803 29.22 6.82 0.29
CA LEU A 803 30.17 7.10 -0.76
C LEU A 803 31.39 7.84 -0.20
N PRO A 804 32.63 7.33 -0.38
CA PRO A 804 33.83 8.07 -0.02
C PRO A 804 34.02 9.28 -0.93
N ARG A 805 34.84 10.25 -0.49
CA ARG A 805 35.16 11.46 -1.27
C ARG A 805 35.64 11.17 -2.69
N SER A 806 36.36 10.06 -2.90
CA SER A 806 36.85 9.62 -4.21
C SER A 806 35.73 9.18 -5.18
N ALA A 807 34.60 8.70 -4.66
CA ALA A 807 33.46 8.25 -5.46
C ALA A 807 32.47 9.40 -5.74
N LEU A 808 32.57 10.53 -5.03
CA LEU A 808 31.71 11.68 -5.24
C LEU A 808 32.14 12.50 -6.47
N PRO A 809 31.19 12.93 -7.32
CA PRO A 809 31.50 13.80 -8.45
C PRO A 809 32.12 15.13 -8.00
N ARG A 810 33.02 15.70 -8.81
CA ARG A 810 33.62 17.02 -8.57
C ARG A 810 32.59 18.14 -8.40
N ALA A 811 31.44 18.01 -9.06
CA ALA A 811 30.32 18.94 -8.92
C ALA A 811 29.76 18.99 -7.48
N VAL A 812 29.83 17.88 -6.74
CA VAL A 812 29.43 17.81 -5.33
C VAL A 812 30.54 18.33 -4.44
N THR A 813 31.77 17.80 -4.58
CA THR A 813 32.88 18.09 -3.66
C THR A 813 33.40 19.53 -3.74
N ARG A 814 33.15 20.25 -4.84
CA ARG A 814 33.48 21.68 -4.99
C ARG A 814 32.33 22.62 -4.65
N HIS A 815 31.15 22.09 -4.33
CA HIS A 815 29.98 22.92 -4.08
C HIS A 815 30.08 23.63 -2.71
N PRO A 816 29.68 24.92 -2.57
CA PRO A 816 29.82 25.66 -1.30
C PRO A 816 29.08 25.05 -0.09
N ARG A 817 28.05 24.24 -0.35
CA ARG A 817 27.27 23.53 0.69
C ARG A 817 27.79 22.12 1.01
N TYR A 818 28.92 21.73 0.42
CA TYR A 818 29.52 20.44 0.71
C TYR A 818 30.23 20.49 2.05
N ASP A 819 29.76 19.66 2.97
CA ASP A 819 30.38 19.39 4.26
C ASP A 819 31.34 18.19 4.12
N GLU A 820 32.62 18.36 4.48
CA GLU A 820 33.63 17.30 4.43
C GLU A 820 33.48 16.26 5.55
N GLU A 821 32.96 16.68 6.71
CA GLU A 821 32.63 15.78 7.83
C GLU A 821 31.29 15.06 7.56
N GLY A 822 30.50 15.64 6.64
CA GLY A 822 29.22 15.12 6.21
C GLY A 822 29.31 13.78 5.50
N ARG A 823 28.40 12.85 5.84
CA ARG A 823 28.25 11.59 5.09
C ARG A 823 27.21 11.71 3.99
N TYR A 824 27.59 11.26 2.79
CA TYR A 824 26.72 11.18 1.61
C TYR A 824 26.66 9.72 1.15
N GLY A 825 25.45 9.25 0.87
CA GLY A 825 25.23 7.86 0.49
C GLY A 825 24.01 7.71 -0.39
N ALA A 826 23.67 6.47 -0.67
CA ALA A 826 22.48 6.15 -1.43
C ALA A 826 21.84 4.85 -0.96
N ILE A 827 20.54 4.77 -1.21
CA ILE A 827 19.73 3.58 -1.08
C ILE A 827 19.29 3.20 -2.49
N LEU A 828 19.41 1.93 -2.84
CA LEU A 828 18.83 1.36 -4.05
C LEU A 828 17.55 0.62 -3.65
N PRO A 829 16.36 1.19 -3.95
CA PRO A 829 15.11 0.50 -3.62
C PRO A 829 15.01 -0.80 -4.42
N GLN A 830 14.58 -1.86 -3.74
CA GLN A 830 14.40 -3.18 -4.36
C GLN A 830 13.07 -3.22 -5.13
N VAL A 831 12.99 -2.44 -6.21
CA VAL A 831 11.79 -2.32 -7.04
C VAL A 831 11.67 -3.49 -8.00
N VAL A 832 10.66 -4.32 -7.81
CA VAL A 832 10.24 -5.31 -8.81
C VAL A 832 9.46 -4.58 -9.90
N THR A 833 10.03 -4.47 -11.10
CA THR A 833 9.48 -3.62 -12.18
C THR A 833 8.06 -3.99 -12.59
N ALA A 834 7.71 -5.28 -12.60
CA ALA A 834 6.34 -5.75 -12.77
C ALA A 834 5.99 -6.75 -11.66
N GLY A 835 5.71 -6.26 -10.45
CA GLY A 835 5.44 -7.12 -9.28
C GLY A 835 3.98 -7.57 -9.13
N THR A 836 3.06 -7.01 -9.91
CA THR A 836 1.63 -7.33 -9.90
C THR A 836 1.13 -7.71 -11.28
N ILE A 837 -0.04 -8.36 -11.37
CA ILE A 837 -0.69 -8.69 -12.65
C ILE A 837 -0.99 -7.45 -13.51
N THR A 838 -1.11 -6.27 -12.89
CA THR A 838 -1.33 -4.99 -13.58
C THR A 838 -0.02 -4.37 -14.06
N ARG A 839 1.10 -5.09 -13.93
CA ARG A 839 2.48 -4.66 -14.23
C ARG A 839 2.95 -3.47 -13.38
N ARG A 840 2.25 -3.12 -12.30
CA ARG A 840 2.74 -2.10 -11.37
C ARG A 840 3.98 -2.59 -10.66
N ALA A 841 4.91 -1.66 -10.47
CA ALA A 841 6.08 -1.87 -9.65
C ALA A 841 5.69 -2.14 -8.19
N VAL A 842 6.45 -3.00 -7.52
CA VAL A 842 6.25 -3.35 -6.11
C VAL A 842 7.54 -3.17 -5.35
N GLU A 843 7.46 -2.43 -4.24
CA GLU A 843 8.49 -2.36 -3.22
C GLU A 843 7.79 -2.03 -1.87
N PRO A 844 8.09 -2.74 -0.76
CA PRO A 844 7.29 -2.66 0.46
C PRO A 844 7.40 -1.36 1.29
N THR A 845 8.38 -0.49 1.04
CA THR A 845 8.76 0.61 1.95
C THR A 845 8.53 1.99 1.32
N TRP A 846 9.18 2.25 0.20
CA TRP A 846 9.18 3.48 -0.58
C TRP A 846 7.93 3.62 -1.45
N LEU A 847 7.47 2.55 -2.12
CA LEU A 847 6.23 2.62 -2.92
C LEU A 847 4.95 2.60 -2.07
N THR A 848 5.07 2.33 -0.77
CA THR A 848 3.97 2.43 0.21
C THR A 848 4.13 3.64 1.14
N ALA A 849 5.15 4.48 0.91
CA ALA A 849 5.45 5.62 1.76
C ALA A 849 4.30 6.62 1.74
N SER A 850 3.68 6.82 2.91
CA SER A 850 2.63 7.81 3.07
C SER A 850 3.19 9.23 3.12
N ASN A 851 2.31 10.21 2.92
CA ASN A 851 2.65 11.60 3.18
C ASN A 851 2.86 11.83 4.69
N ALA A 852 3.80 12.72 4.98
CA ALA A 852 4.11 13.24 6.30
C ALA A 852 2.86 13.70 7.05
N ARG A 853 2.70 13.23 8.29
CA ARG A 853 1.66 13.68 9.22
C ARG A 853 2.29 14.13 10.54
N PRO A 854 2.04 15.36 11.00
CA PRO A 854 2.72 15.94 12.16
C PRO A 854 2.40 15.21 13.47
N ASP A 855 1.30 14.47 13.51
CA ASP A 855 0.83 13.69 14.64
C ASP A 855 1.34 12.24 14.64
N ARG A 856 2.29 11.88 13.77
CA ARG A 856 2.81 10.50 13.66
C ARG A 856 4.34 10.47 13.57
N VAL A 857 4.95 9.73 14.48
CA VAL A 857 6.41 9.52 14.53
C VAL A 857 6.87 8.76 13.29
N GLY A 858 7.93 9.27 12.65
CA GLY A 858 8.55 8.68 11.47
C GLY A 858 7.72 8.74 10.18
N SER A 859 6.64 9.52 10.15
CA SER A 859 5.86 9.69 8.91
C SER A 859 6.59 10.52 7.84
N GLU A 860 7.69 11.18 8.20
CA GLU A 860 8.53 12.04 7.36
C GLU A 860 9.51 11.27 6.45
N LEU A 861 9.34 9.96 6.27
CA LEU A 861 10.28 9.09 5.52
C LEU A 861 10.68 9.65 4.14
N LYS A 862 9.72 10.17 3.35
CA LYS A 862 9.98 10.76 2.03
C LYS A 862 10.97 11.93 2.08
N ALA A 863 11.06 12.64 3.21
CA ALA A 863 11.94 13.80 3.40
C ALA A 863 13.42 13.42 3.57
N MET A 864 13.69 12.15 3.91
CA MET A 864 15.05 11.65 4.12
C MET A 864 15.78 11.36 2.82
N VAL A 865 15.05 11.27 1.71
CA VAL A 865 15.64 11.31 0.37
C VAL A 865 16.07 12.75 0.09
N GLN A 866 17.37 13.00 0.13
CA GLN A 866 17.95 14.34 0.04
C GLN A 866 18.99 14.37 -1.06
N ALA A 867 18.85 15.32 -2.00
CA ALA A 867 19.83 15.49 -3.05
C ALA A 867 21.19 15.93 -2.46
N PRO A 868 22.32 15.39 -2.96
CA PRO A 868 23.64 15.87 -2.60
C PRO A 868 23.85 17.32 -3.08
N PRO A 869 24.78 18.07 -2.46
CA PRO A 869 25.16 19.41 -2.91
C PRO A 869 25.45 19.46 -4.42
N GLY A 870 24.97 20.51 -5.11
CA GLY A 870 25.07 20.66 -6.57
C GLY A 870 24.01 19.89 -7.38
N TYR A 871 23.14 19.11 -6.73
CA TYR A 871 22.01 18.42 -7.35
C TYR A 871 20.69 18.81 -6.67
N VAL A 872 19.59 18.63 -7.38
CA VAL A 872 18.22 18.86 -6.94
C VAL A 872 17.30 17.74 -7.39
N LEU A 873 16.21 17.50 -6.66
CA LEU A 873 15.16 16.57 -7.08
C LEU A 873 14.10 17.34 -7.87
N VAL A 874 13.89 16.95 -9.12
CA VAL A 874 12.80 17.46 -9.98
C VAL A 874 11.77 16.36 -10.13
N GLY A 875 10.50 16.67 -9.86
CA GLY A 875 9.42 15.71 -9.99
C GLY A 875 8.07 16.39 -10.05
N ALA A 876 7.05 15.63 -10.46
CA ALA A 876 5.69 16.10 -10.55
C ALA A 876 4.72 15.00 -10.11
N ASP A 877 3.66 15.42 -9.40
CA ASP A 877 2.47 14.61 -9.15
C ASP A 877 1.47 14.87 -10.29
N VAL A 878 1.02 13.79 -10.92
CA VAL A 878 0.09 13.81 -12.03
C VAL A 878 -1.33 13.58 -11.49
N ASP A 879 -2.02 14.67 -11.17
CA ASP A 879 -3.34 14.60 -10.52
C ASP A 879 -4.34 13.73 -11.30
N SER A 880 -4.84 12.69 -10.62
CA SER A 880 -5.94 11.82 -11.07
C SER A 880 -5.69 11.15 -12.43
N GLN A 881 -4.48 10.63 -12.66
CA GLN A 881 -4.09 9.97 -13.90
C GLN A 881 -5.08 8.85 -14.30
N GLU A 882 -5.38 7.93 -13.38
CA GLU A 882 -6.30 6.81 -13.65
C GLU A 882 -7.72 7.26 -13.99
N LEU A 883 -8.19 8.31 -13.30
CA LEU A 883 -9.50 8.89 -13.53
C LEU A 883 -9.61 9.49 -14.92
N TRP A 884 -8.57 10.19 -15.35
CA TRP A 884 -8.53 10.80 -16.66
C TRP A 884 -8.41 9.74 -17.78
N ILE A 885 -7.64 8.66 -17.57
CA ILE A 885 -7.61 7.52 -18.52
C ILE A 885 -9.01 6.91 -18.66
N ALA A 886 -9.69 6.64 -17.54
CA ALA A 886 -11.06 6.11 -17.57
C ALA A 886 -12.02 7.07 -18.29
N ALA A 887 -11.85 8.39 -18.11
CA ALA A 887 -12.67 9.40 -18.75
C ALA A 887 -12.47 9.45 -20.27
N VAL A 888 -11.22 9.41 -20.73
CA VAL A 888 -10.89 9.32 -22.16
C VAL A 888 -11.52 8.08 -22.79
N LEU A 889 -11.49 6.93 -22.10
CA LEU A 889 -12.08 5.70 -22.61
C LEU A 889 -13.60 5.78 -22.78
N GLY A 890 -14.30 6.42 -21.83
CA GLY A 890 -15.74 6.68 -21.95
C GLY A 890 -16.07 7.66 -23.09
N ASP A 891 -15.31 8.75 -23.20
CA ASP A 891 -15.50 9.76 -24.25
C ASP A 891 -15.27 9.17 -25.67
N ALA A 892 -14.23 8.36 -25.81
CA ALA A 892 -13.88 7.64 -27.03
C ALA A 892 -14.99 6.67 -27.48
N HIS A 893 -15.62 5.97 -26.52
CA HIS A 893 -16.71 5.05 -26.80
C HIS A 893 -18.00 5.76 -27.22
N PHE A 894 -18.33 6.88 -26.58
CA PHE A 894 -19.62 7.54 -26.74
C PHE A 894 -19.76 8.34 -28.05
N ALA A 895 -18.89 9.34 -28.23
CA ALA A 895 -18.99 10.27 -29.35
C ALA A 895 -17.63 10.59 -30.01
N GLY A 896 -16.52 10.06 -29.47
CA GLY A 896 -15.18 10.30 -30.01
C GLY A 896 -14.67 11.71 -29.81
N MET A 897 -15.21 12.46 -28.84
CA MET A 897 -14.82 13.84 -28.52
C MET A 897 -14.52 13.99 -27.04
N HIS A 898 -13.45 14.69 -26.68
CA HIS A 898 -13.12 14.85 -25.27
C HIS A 898 -14.17 15.69 -24.53
N GLY A 899 -14.58 15.22 -23.36
CA GLY A 899 -15.61 15.84 -22.52
C GLY A 899 -17.04 15.68 -23.04
N CYS A 900 -17.29 14.75 -23.97
CA CYS A 900 -18.65 14.46 -24.44
C CYS A 900 -19.51 13.72 -23.41
N THR A 901 -18.89 12.96 -22.51
CA THR A 901 -19.59 12.32 -21.39
C THR A 901 -19.60 13.22 -20.17
N ALA A 902 -20.59 13.04 -19.28
CA ALA A 902 -20.65 13.75 -18.01
C ALA A 902 -19.38 13.51 -17.17
N PHE A 903 -18.85 12.29 -17.18
CA PHE A 903 -17.60 11.92 -16.51
C PHE A 903 -16.36 12.64 -17.09
N GLY A 904 -16.25 12.70 -18.43
CA GLY A 904 -15.22 13.46 -19.13
C GLY A 904 -15.26 14.95 -18.79
N TRP A 905 -16.46 15.54 -18.83
CA TRP A 905 -16.68 16.94 -18.50
C TRP A 905 -16.32 17.26 -17.04
N MET A 906 -16.81 16.46 -16.08
CA MET A 906 -16.50 16.64 -14.65
C MET A 906 -14.99 16.54 -14.37
N THR A 907 -14.28 15.70 -15.11
CA THR A 907 -12.83 15.59 -15.01
C THR A 907 -12.16 16.87 -15.55
N LEU A 908 -12.54 17.36 -16.73
CA LEU A 908 -11.85 18.47 -17.39
C LEU A 908 -12.18 19.86 -16.86
N GLN A 909 -13.45 20.10 -16.56
CA GLN A 909 -14.01 21.42 -16.27
C GLN A 909 -14.62 21.51 -14.86
N GLY A 910 -14.86 20.37 -14.20
CA GLY A 910 -15.37 20.33 -12.84
C GLY A 910 -14.46 21.04 -11.84
N ARG A 911 -15.07 21.75 -10.89
CA ARG A 911 -14.36 22.50 -9.84
C ARG A 911 -14.83 22.09 -8.46
N LYS A 912 -13.86 21.88 -7.55
CA LYS A 912 -14.11 21.62 -6.13
C LYS A 912 -14.91 22.74 -5.46
N SER A 913 -14.57 24.00 -5.73
CA SER A 913 -15.26 25.16 -5.14
C SER A 913 -16.72 25.28 -5.55
N ARG A 914 -17.11 24.71 -6.69
CA ARG A 914 -18.48 24.72 -7.20
C ARG A 914 -19.22 23.40 -6.98
N GLY A 915 -18.59 22.42 -6.35
CA GLY A 915 -19.15 21.08 -6.17
C GLY A 915 -19.40 20.30 -7.48
N THR A 916 -18.85 20.77 -8.61
CA THR A 916 -19.06 20.17 -9.94
C THR A 916 -18.00 19.12 -10.30
N ASP A 917 -17.00 18.92 -9.44
CA ASP A 917 -16.07 17.80 -9.60
C ASP A 917 -16.73 16.49 -9.16
N LEU A 918 -16.28 15.39 -9.77
CA LEU A 918 -16.79 14.05 -9.55
C LEU A 918 -16.94 13.69 -8.07
N HIS A 919 -15.91 13.95 -7.26
CA HIS A 919 -15.92 13.55 -5.84
C HIS A 919 -16.93 14.34 -5.03
N SER A 920 -17.11 15.63 -5.31
CA SER A 920 -18.10 16.46 -4.62
C SER A 920 -19.52 16.09 -5.05
N LYS A 921 -19.74 15.74 -6.32
CA LYS A 921 -21.05 15.26 -6.80
C LYS A 921 -21.43 13.94 -6.12
N THR A 922 -20.54 12.94 -6.11
CA THR A 922 -20.79 11.67 -5.38
C THR A 922 -21.01 11.91 -3.88
N ALA A 923 -20.21 12.80 -3.27
CA ALA A 923 -20.37 13.16 -1.86
C ALA A 923 -21.75 13.76 -1.55
N SER A 924 -22.23 14.65 -2.41
CA SER A 924 -23.55 15.28 -2.28
C SER A 924 -24.69 14.28 -2.49
N THR A 925 -24.57 13.35 -3.44
CA THR A 925 -25.61 12.34 -3.72
C THR A 925 -25.80 11.38 -2.54
N VAL A 926 -24.72 10.97 -1.87
CA VAL A 926 -24.78 9.96 -0.79
C VAL A 926 -24.83 10.59 0.61
N GLY A 927 -24.53 11.89 0.72
CA GLY A 927 -24.44 12.59 2.00
C GLY A 927 -23.20 12.21 2.82
N ILE A 928 -22.05 12.07 2.15
CA ILE A 928 -20.76 11.70 2.78
C ILE A 928 -19.69 12.77 2.57
N SER A 929 -18.58 12.69 3.31
CA SER A 929 -17.43 13.57 3.09
C SER A 929 -16.80 13.33 1.72
N ARG A 930 -16.19 14.38 1.14
CA ARG A 930 -15.49 14.28 -0.14
C ARG A 930 -14.34 13.26 -0.13
N GLU A 931 -13.61 13.14 0.99
CA GLU A 931 -12.52 12.17 1.12
C GLU A 931 -13.04 10.73 1.15
N HIS A 932 -14.19 10.47 1.78
CA HIS A 932 -14.86 9.17 1.69
C HIS A 932 -15.35 8.90 0.26
N ALA A 933 -15.96 9.89 -0.40
CA ALA A 933 -16.40 9.78 -1.79
C ALA A 933 -15.25 9.50 -2.77
N LYS A 934 -14.04 10.00 -2.49
CA LYS A 934 -12.84 9.65 -3.25
C LYS A 934 -12.58 8.15 -3.19
N ILE A 935 -12.63 7.53 -2.01
CA ILE A 935 -12.44 6.09 -1.84
C ILE A 935 -13.51 5.30 -2.61
N PHE A 936 -14.77 5.74 -2.56
CA PHE A 936 -15.86 5.13 -3.36
C PHE A 936 -15.59 5.19 -4.86
N ASN A 937 -15.29 6.36 -5.40
CA ASN A 937 -15.12 6.53 -6.85
C ASN A 937 -13.98 5.66 -7.38
N TYR A 938 -12.84 5.60 -6.68
CA TYR A 938 -11.74 4.71 -7.07
C TYR A 938 -12.13 3.23 -6.95
N GLY A 939 -12.76 2.82 -5.85
CA GLY A 939 -13.24 1.45 -5.68
C GLY A 939 -14.20 1.01 -6.80
N ARG A 940 -15.13 1.90 -7.18
CA ARG A 940 -16.12 1.68 -8.24
C ARG A 940 -15.46 1.53 -9.62
N ILE A 941 -14.52 2.41 -9.96
CA ILE A 941 -13.76 2.34 -11.23
C ILE A 941 -12.99 1.01 -11.34
N TYR A 942 -12.53 0.46 -10.22
CA TYR A 942 -11.89 -0.85 -10.16
C TYR A 942 -12.87 -2.03 -10.19
N GLY A 943 -14.15 -1.78 -10.48
CA GLY A 943 -15.16 -2.83 -10.60
C GLY A 943 -15.72 -3.33 -9.27
N ALA A 944 -15.58 -2.58 -8.17
CA ALA A 944 -16.29 -2.92 -6.95
C ALA A 944 -17.81 -2.82 -7.17
N GLY A 945 -18.56 -3.79 -6.63
CA GLY A 945 -20.01 -3.85 -6.72
C GLY A 945 -20.74 -3.21 -5.54
N GLN A 946 -22.07 -3.29 -5.55
CA GLN A 946 -22.94 -2.78 -4.49
C GLN A 946 -22.60 -3.32 -3.08
N PRO A 947 -22.34 -4.63 -2.88
CA PRO A 947 -22.03 -5.17 -1.54
C PRO A 947 -20.72 -4.62 -0.94
N PHE A 948 -19.80 -4.16 -1.78
CA PHE A 948 -18.60 -3.46 -1.31
C PHE A 948 -18.95 -2.06 -0.80
N ALA A 949 -19.78 -1.32 -1.53
CA ALA A 949 -20.18 0.02 -1.13
C ALA A 949 -21.01 0.02 0.15
N GLU A 950 -21.95 -0.90 0.31
CA GLU A 950 -22.73 -1.09 1.54
C GLU A 950 -21.82 -1.28 2.75
N ARG A 951 -20.89 -2.25 2.66
CA ARG A 951 -19.92 -2.52 3.73
C ARG A 951 -19.07 -1.30 4.05
N LEU A 952 -18.62 -0.58 3.02
CA LEU A 952 -17.78 0.60 3.20
C LEU A 952 -18.56 1.78 3.83
N LEU A 953 -19.82 1.99 3.43
CA LEU A 953 -20.70 2.99 4.04
C LEU A 953 -20.92 2.70 5.53
N MET A 954 -21.20 1.44 5.88
CA MET A 954 -21.36 1.01 7.27
C MET A 954 -20.06 1.13 8.08
N GLN A 955 -18.89 0.99 7.45
CA GLN A 955 -17.60 1.20 8.09
C GLN A 955 -17.36 2.69 8.39
N PHE A 956 -17.63 3.57 7.42
CA PHE A 956 -17.48 5.01 7.59
C PHE A 956 -18.50 5.56 8.59
N ASN A 957 -19.74 5.11 8.52
CA ASN A 957 -20.81 5.51 9.42
C ASN A 957 -21.52 4.27 9.97
N HIS A 958 -21.16 3.88 11.20
CA HIS A 958 -21.71 2.72 11.88
C HIS A 958 -23.16 2.91 12.35
N ARG A 959 -23.70 4.14 12.23
CA ARG A 959 -25.10 4.46 12.57
C ARG A 959 -26.07 4.12 11.44
N LEU A 960 -25.56 3.91 10.21
CA LEU A 960 -26.40 3.52 9.08
C LEU A 960 -26.87 2.08 9.24
N THR A 961 -28.17 1.85 9.03
CA THR A 961 -28.70 0.48 8.96
C THR A 961 -28.22 -0.21 7.67
N ARG A 962 -28.26 -1.54 7.64
CA ARG A 962 -27.94 -2.28 6.40
C ARG A 962 -28.86 -1.91 5.25
N GLN A 963 -30.14 -1.63 5.56
CA GLN A 963 -31.12 -1.22 4.57
C GLN A 963 -30.80 0.18 4.03
N GLU A 964 -30.59 1.17 4.90
CA GLU A 964 -30.19 2.53 4.48
C GLU A 964 -28.88 2.52 3.70
N ALA A 965 -27.91 1.69 4.10
CA ALA A 965 -26.65 1.53 3.38
C ALA A 965 -26.86 0.91 1.99
N ALA A 966 -27.79 -0.05 1.86
CA ALA A 966 -28.18 -0.64 0.59
C ALA A 966 -28.88 0.38 -0.32
N GLU A 967 -29.88 1.09 0.20
CA GLU A 967 -30.60 2.15 -0.53
C GLU A 967 -29.64 3.24 -1.03
N LYS A 968 -28.75 3.74 -0.15
CA LYS A 968 -27.73 4.73 -0.54
C LYS A 968 -26.73 4.18 -1.55
N ALA A 969 -26.33 2.91 -1.42
CA ALA A 969 -25.43 2.28 -2.39
C ALA A 969 -26.12 2.12 -3.75
N GLN A 970 -27.37 1.63 -3.78
CA GLN A 970 -28.18 1.52 -5.00
C GLN A 970 -28.36 2.87 -5.67
N GLN A 971 -28.77 3.89 -4.92
CA GLN A 971 -28.93 5.24 -5.42
C GLN A 971 -27.61 5.76 -6.03
N MET A 972 -26.49 5.55 -5.34
CA MET A 972 -25.17 5.93 -5.84
C MET A 972 -24.87 5.21 -7.17
N TYR A 973 -25.02 3.89 -7.25
CA TYR A 973 -24.72 3.13 -8.46
C TYR A 973 -25.67 3.44 -9.61
N ALA A 974 -26.96 3.65 -9.35
CA ALA A 974 -27.94 4.02 -10.36
C ALA A 974 -27.60 5.38 -10.99
N VAL A 975 -27.28 6.41 -10.19
CA VAL A 975 -26.91 7.74 -10.70
C VAL A 975 -25.59 7.72 -11.47
N THR A 976 -24.65 6.88 -11.05
CA THR A 976 -23.28 6.90 -11.58
C THR A 976 -23.05 5.83 -12.65
N LYS A 977 -23.14 4.54 -12.30
CA LYS A 977 -22.97 3.42 -13.24
C LYS A 977 -24.16 3.30 -14.19
N GLY A 978 -25.37 3.65 -13.75
CA GLY A 978 -26.60 3.49 -14.53
C GLY A 978 -27.27 2.14 -14.27
N LEU A 979 -28.34 1.88 -15.01
CA LEU A 979 -29.09 0.63 -14.99
C LEU A 979 -28.63 -0.30 -16.10
N ARG A 980 -28.68 -1.61 -15.86
CA ARG A 980 -28.29 -2.60 -16.87
C ARG A 980 -29.45 -2.85 -17.84
N ARG A 981 -29.18 -2.69 -19.13
CA ARG A 981 -30.12 -3.01 -20.20
C ARG A 981 -29.54 -4.10 -21.11
N TYR A 982 -30.44 -4.79 -21.80
CA TYR A 982 -30.11 -5.97 -22.60
C TYR A 982 -30.61 -5.82 -24.02
N ARG A 983 -29.87 -6.36 -24.98
CA ARG A 983 -30.33 -6.53 -26.36
C ARG A 983 -30.62 -7.99 -26.59
N LEU A 984 -31.78 -8.28 -27.14
CA LEU A 984 -32.20 -9.63 -27.43
C LEU A 984 -31.37 -10.20 -28.60
N SER A 985 -31.04 -11.49 -28.52
CA SER A 985 -30.45 -12.23 -29.64
C SER A 985 -31.49 -12.56 -30.71
N ASP A 986 -31.07 -13.11 -31.84
CA ASP A 986 -32.01 -13.59 -32.86
C ASP A 986 -32.96 -14.66 -32.30
N GLU A 987 -32.48 -15.52 -31.39
CA GLU A 987 -33.32 -16.48 -30.66
C GLU A 987 -34.28 -15.78 -29.68
N GLY A 988 -33.81 -14.74 -29.00
CA GLY A 988 -34.62 -13.94 -28.08
C GLY A 988 -35.72 -13.14 -28.79
N GLU A 989 -35.41 -12.55 -29.94
CA GLU A 989 -36.34 -11.86 -30.83
C GLU A 989 -37.37 -12.83 -31.41
N TRP A 990 -36.93 -14.01 -31.84
CA TRP A 990 -37.83 -15.07 -32.27
C TRP A 990 -38.77 -15.50 -31.14
N LEU A 991 -38.26 -15.68 -29.91
CA LEU A 991 -39.09 -16.01 -28.74
C LEU A 991 -40.11 -14.92 -28.42
N VAL A 992 -39.75 -13.64 -28.51
CA VAL A 992 -40.70 -12.54 -28.29
C VAL A 992 -41.83 -12.57 -29.32
N ARG A 993 -41.52 -12.85 -30.59
CA ARG A 993 -42.51 -12.95 -31.67
C ARG A 993 -43.39 -14.20 -31.56
N GLU A 994 -42.78 -15.35 -31.25
CA GLU A 994 -43.49 -16.63 -31.14
C GLU A 994 -44.40 -16.68 -29.90
N LEU A 995 -43.99 -16.01 -28.82
CA LEU A 995 -44.73 -15.99 -27.56
C LEU A 995 -45.63 -14.76 -27.40
N ASP A 996 -45.66 -13.87 -28.40
CA ASP A 996 -46.41 -12.60 -28.40
C ASP A 996 -46.26 -11.80 -27.09
N LEU A 997 -45.00 -11.65 -26.63
CA LEU A 997 -44.71 -11.02 -25.35
C LEU A 997 -44.66 -9.50 -25.50
N PRO A 998 -45.42 -8.73 -24.71
CA PRO A 998 -45.24 -7.28 -24.67
C PRO A 998 -43.96 -6.97 -23.91
N VAL A 999 -43.05 -6.26 -24.60
CA VAL A 999 -41.71 -5.88 -24.16
C VAL A 999 -41.53 -4.39 -24.43
N ASP A 1000 -41.19 -3.62 -23.40
CA ASP A 1000 -40.90 -2.20 -23.56
C ASP A 1000 -39.50 -2.03 -24.16
N ARG A 1001 -39.41 -1.33 -25.29
CA ARG A 1001 -38.17 -1.15 -26.06
C ARG A 1001 -37.83 0.32 -26.12
N THR A 1002 -36.57 0.61 -25.85
CA THR A 1002 -36.00 1.94 -26.07
C THR A 1002 -35.80 2.21 -27.56
N GLU A 1003 -35.58 3.48 -27.95
CA GLU A 1003 -35.34 3.88 -29.34
C GLU A 1003 -34.19 3.09 -30.01
N ASP A 1004 -33.18 2.71 -29.23
CA ASP A 1004 -32.02 1.92 -29.68
C ASP A 1004 -32.24 0.39 -29.59
N GLY A 1005 -33.43 -0.07 -29.22
CA GLY A 1005 -33.81 -1.48 -29.16
C GLY A 1005 -33.41 -2.24 -27.89
N TRP A 1006 -32.99 -1.55 -26.83
CA TRP A 1006 -32.69 -2.17 -25.54
C TRP A 1006 -33.94 -2.45 -24.72
N VAL A 1007 -33.92 -3.56 -23.98
CA VAL A 1007 -34.98 -4.04 -23.09
C VAL A 1007 -34.52 -4.03 -21.63
N SER A 1008 -35.49 -3.94 -20.72
CA SER A 1008 -35.24 -4.00 -19.28
C SER A 1008 -34.91 -5.43 -18.80
N LEU A 1009 -34.29 -5.54 -17.62
CA LEU A 1009 -34.08 -6.84 -16.98
C LEU A 1009 -35.40 -7.56 -16.64
N GLN A 1010 -36.45 -6.80 -16.35
CA GLN A 1010 -37.77 -7.36 -16.04
C GLN A 1010 -38.37 -8.06 -17.26
N ASP A 1011 -38.28 -7.40 -18.42
CA ASP A 1011 -38.73 -7.97 -19.69
C ASP A 1011 -37.89 -9.18 -20.09
N LEU A 1012 -36.57 -9.10 -19.90
CA LEU A 1012 -35.67 -10.23 -20.16
C LEU A 1012 -36.06 -11.47 -19.33
N ARG A 1013 -36.31 -11.28 -18.04
CA ARG A 1013 -36.74 -12.36 -17.13
C ARG A 1013 -38.11 -12.90 -17.50
N LYS A 1014 -39.03 -12.04 -17.96
CA LYS A 1014 -40.33 -12.46 -18.48
C LYS A 1014 -40.16 -13.37 -19.70
N ILE A 1015 -39.31 -12.98 -20.66
CA ILE A 1015 -38.97 -13.79 -21.84
C ILE A 1015 -38.35 -15.13 -21.43
N GLN A 1016 -37.35 -15.12 -20.55
CA GLN A 1016 -36.69 -16.35 -20.10
C GLN A 1016 -37.63 -17.29 -19.34
N ARG A 1017 -38.52 -16.74 -18.49
CA ARG A 1017 -39.50 -17.51 -17.73
C ARG A 1017 -40.54 -18.17 -18.64
N GLU A 1018 -41.04 -17.46 -19.64
CA GLU A 1018 -42.00 -18.01 -20.59
C GLU A 1018 -41.34 -19.00 -21.57
N ALA A 1019 -40.10 -18.74 -21.99
CA ALA A 1019 -39.31 -19.69 -22.78
C ALA A 1019 -39.07 -21.01 -22.03
N SER A 1020 -38.67 -20.94 -20.76
CA SER A 1020 -38.43 -22.13 -19.92
C SER A 1020 -39.71 -22.91 -19.59
N ARG A 1021 -40.87 -22.26 -19.56
CA ARG A 1021 -42.18 -22.94 -19.42
C ARG A 1021 -42.54 -23.81 -20.62
N LYS A 1022 -42.15 -23.41 -21.85
CA LYS A 1022 -42.49 -24.15 -23.07
C LYS A 1022 -41.43 -25.15 -23.54
N SER A 1023 -40.16 -24.99 -23.16
CA SER A 1023 -39.09 -25.91 -23.54
C SER A 1023 -38.40 -26.52 -22.33
N HIS A 1024 -38.76 -27.76 -22.00
CA HIS A 1024 -38.30 -28.40 -20.77
C HIS A 1024 -36.81 -28.82 -20.80
N TRP A 1025 -36.11 -28.70 -21.95
CA TRP A 1025 -34.73 -29.20 -22.16
C TRP A 1025 -33.81 -28.35 -23.07
N LYS A 1026 -34.24 -27.18 -23.58
CA LYS A 1026 -33.40 -26.33 -24.45
C LYS A 1026 -32.94 -25.08 -23.70
N LYS A 1027 -31.62 -24.87 -23.62
CA LYS A 1027 -31.03 -23.64 -23.08
C LYS A 1027 -31.00 -22.61 -24.22
N TRP A 1028 -31.86 -21.59 -24.12
CA TRP A 1028 -31.94 -20.51 -25.09
C TRP A 1028 -30.92 -19.43 -24.78
N GLU A 1029 -30.21 -18.96 -25.80
CA GLU A 1029 -29.32 -17.81 -25.65
C GLU A 1029 -30.12 -16.55 -25.95
N VAL A 1030 -30.85 -16.03 -24.96
CA VAL A 1030 -31.82 -14.93 -25.14
C VAL A 1030 -31.16 -13.55 -25.27
N VAL A 1031 -29.94 -13.39 -24.74
CA VAL A 1031 -29.22 -12.11 -24.68
C VAL A 1031 -28.10 -12.12 -25.70
N ALA A 1032 -28.10 -11.16 -26.62
CA ALA A 1032 -26.95 -10.88 -27.49
C ALA A 1032 -25.96 -9.93 -26.81
N GLU A 1033 -26.46 -8.87 -26.19
CA GLU A 1033 -25.63 -7.78 -25.68
C GLU A 1033 -26.16 -7.25 -24.36
N ARG A 1034 -25.27 -6.70 -23.53
CA ARG A 1034 -25.60 -6.07 -22.25
C ARG A 1034 -24.81 -4.78 -22.09
N ALA A 1035 -25.46 -3.71 -21.66
CA ALA A 1035 -24.82 -2.42 -21.46
C ALA A 1035 -25.44 -1.69 -20.26
N TRP A 1036 -24.64 -0.86 -19.61
CA TRP A 1036 -25.08 0.11 -18.61
C TRP A 1036 -25.59 1.36 -19.33
N MET A 1037 -26.73 1.89 -18.90
CA MET A 1037 -27.33 3.11 -19.48
C MET A 1037 -27.88 4.05 -18.40
N GLY A 1038 -27.86 5.35 -18.69
CA GLY A 1038 -28.48 6.41 -17.89
C GLY A 1038 -27.63 6.99 -16.74
N GLY A 1039 -26.48 6.39 -16.43
CA GLY A 1039 -25.55 6.90 -15.42
C GLY A 1039 -24.49 7.84 -15.98
N THR A 1040 -23.89 8.66 -15.11
CA THR A 1040 -22.82 9.60 -15.50
C THR A 1040 -21.55 8.93 -16.02
N GLU A 1041 -21.31 7.67 -15.64
CA GLU A 1041 -20.11 6.87 -15.93
C GLU A 1041 -20.42 5.63 -16.80
N SER A 1042 -21.66 5.43 -17.25
CA SER A 1042 -22.11 4.22 -17.95
C SER A 1042 -21.23 3.86 -19.15
N GLU A 1043 -20.89 4.84 -19.99
CA GLU A 1043 -20.06 4.65 -21.19
C GLU A 1043 -18.65 4.17 -20.87
N MET A 1044 -18.07 4.66 -19.78
CA MET A 1044 -16.77 4.21 -19.31
C MET A 1044 -16.82 2.75 -18.86
N PHE A 1045 -17.85 2.35 -18.09
CA PHE A 1045 -18.02 0.95 -17.68
C PHE A 1045 -18.28 0.02 -18.85
N ASN A 1046 -19.09 0.43 -19.83
CA ASN A 1046 -19.33 -0.33 -21.06
C ASN A 1046 -18.03 -0.58 -21.81
N LYS A 1047 -17.21 0.47 -21.96
CA LYS A 1047 -15.91 0.35 -22.62
C LYS A 1047 -14.94 -0.56 -21.86
N LEU A 1048 -14.88 -0.43 -20.53
CA LEU A 1048 -14.03 -1.28 -19.70
C LEU A 1048 -14.47 -2.75 -19.72
N GLU A 1049 -15.77 -3.02 -19.62
CA GLU A 1049 -16.33 -4.37 -19.71
C GLU A 1049 -16.07 -4.97 -21.10
N SER A 1050 -16.26 -4.20 -22.18
CA SER A 1050 -15.95 -4.63 -23.56
C SER A 1050 -14.49 -5.07 -23.75
N ILE A 1051 -13.53 -4.31 -23.21
CA ILE A 1051 -12.11 -4.69 -23.25
C ILE A 1051 -11.88 -5.92 -22.39
N ALA A 1052 -12.44 -5.93 -21.17
CA ALA A 1052 -12.27 -7.02 -20.23
C ALA A 1052 -12.79 -8.33 -20.79
N THR A 1053 -13.95 -8.36 -21.47
CA THR A 1053 -14.59 -9.57 -22.03
C THR A 1053 -14.05 -10.01 -23.38
N SER A 1054 -13.25 -9.20 -24.07
CA SER A 1054 -12.67 -9.57 -25.37
C SER A 1054 -11.83 -10.85 -25.29
N ASP A 1055 -11.75 -11.63 -26.37
CA ASP A 1055 -11.02 -12.90 -26.39
C ASP A 1055 -9.54 -12.74 -26.02
N THR A 1056 -8.94 -11.62 -26.42
CA THR A 1056 -7.57 -11.25 -26.08
C THR A 1056 -7.53 -9.85 -25.45
N PRO A 1057 -7.81 -9.73 -24.12
CA PRO A 1057 -7.83 -8.44 -23.45
C PRO A 1057 -6.48 -7.75 -23.52
N CYS A 1058 -6.46 -6.57 -24.13
CA CYS A 1058 -5.27 -5.73 -24.32
C CYS A 1058 -5.49 -4.33 -23.73
N THR A 1059 -4.41 -3.69 -23.27
CA THR A 1059 -4.48 -2.28 -22.91
C THR A 1059 -4.73 -1.41 -24.15
N PRO A 1060 -5.56 -0.36 -24.04
CA PRO A 1060 -5.92 0.50 -25.16
C PRO A 1060 -4.77 1.37 -25.66
N VAL A 1061 -3.73 1.61 -24.84
CA VAL A 1061 -2.59 2.46 -25.22
C VAL A 1061 -1.50 1.64 -25.89
N LEU A 1062 -0.74 0.84 -25.12
CA LEU A 1062 0.41 0.10 -25.67
C LEU A 1062 0.06 -1.32 -26.17
N GLY A 1063 -1.19 -1.75 -26.09
CA GLY A 1063 -1.62 -3.07 -26.56
C GLY A 1063 -1.07 -4.24 -25.75
N CYS A 1064 -0.74 -4.03 -24.47
CA CYS A 1064 -0.23 -5.08 -23.60
C CYS A 1064 -1.36 -6.03 -23.19
N ARG A 1065 -1.13 -7.35 -23.28
CA ARG A 1065 -2.14 -8.36 -22.92
C ARG A 1065 -2.19 -8.64 -21.42
N ILE A 1066 -3.34 -9.10 -20.92
CA ILE A 1066 -3.53 -9.52 -19.51
C ILE A 1066 -2.68 -10.74 -19.15
N SER A 1067 -2.58 -11.19 -17.90
CA SER A 1067 -1.94 -12.49 -17.58
C SER A 1067 -2.74 -13.64 -18.21
N ARG A 1068 -2.05 -14.69 -18.70
CA ARG A 1068 -2.68 -15.93 -19.23
C ARG A 1068 -3.71 -16.52 -18.26
N ALA A 1069 -3.45 -16.41 -16.96
CA ALA A 1069 -4.33 -16.92 -15.90
C ALA A 1069 -5.66 -16.17 -15.76
N LEU A 1070 -5.86 -15.06 -16.46
CA LEU A 1070 -7.06 -14.22 -16.39
C LEU A 1070 -7.66 -13.96 -17.79
N GLU A 1071 -7.15 -14.64 -18.82
CA GLU A 1071 -7.78 -14.63 -20.15
C GLU A 1071 -9.14 -15.33 -20.09
N PRO A 1072 -10.17 -14.84 -20.80
CA PRO A 1072 -11.48 -15.49 -20.84
C PRO A 1072 -11.42 -16.96 -21.29
N SER A 1073 -10.44 -17.36 -22.09
CA SER A 1073 -10.20 -18.76 -22.44
C SER A 1073 -9.91 -19.66 -21.22
N ALA A 1074 -9.28 -19.12 -20.18
CA ALA A 1074 -8.86 -19.87 -18.99
C ALA A 1074 -9.81 -19.72 -17.79
N VAL A 1075 -10.47 -18.56 -17.64
CA VAL A 1075 -11.38 -18.27 -16.50
C VAL A 1075 -12.84 -18.09 -16.90
N GLN A 1076 -13.16 -18.13 -18.20
CA GLN A 1076 -14.50 -17.92 -18.73
C GLN A 1076 -15.10 -16.58 -18.24
N GLY A 1077 -16.24 -16.63 -17.53
CA GLY A 1077 -16.93 -15.47 -16.95
C GLY A 1077 -16.45 -15.07 -15.55
N GLU A 1078 -15.51 -15.80 -14.95
CA GLU A 1078 -15.02 -15.51 -13.60
C GLU A 1078 -14.04 -14.33 -13.57
N PHE A 1079 -13.79 -13.79 -12.36
CA PHE A 1079 -12.82 -12.71 -12.11
C PHE A 1079 -13.03 -11.41 -12.88
N MET A 1080 -14.26 -11.10 -13.32
CA MET A 1080 -14.58 -9.87 -14.06
C MET A 1080 -14.13 -8.59 -13.35
N THR A 1081 -14.28 -8.51 -12.02
CA THR A 1081 -13.79 -7.35 -11.23
C THR A 1081 -12.28 -7.18 -11.34
N SER A 1082 -11.52 -8.28 -11.32
CA SER A 1082 -10.06 -8.24 -11.47
C SER A 1082 -9.64 -7.84 -12.88
N ARG A 1083 -10.38 -8.28 -13.90
CA ARG A 1083 -10.12 -7.93 -15.31
C ARG A 1083 -10.42 -6.46 -15.59
N VAL A 1084 -11.55 -5.94 -15.12
CA VAL A 1084 -11.91 -4.51 -15.25
C VAL A 1084 -10.89 -3.62 -14.53
N ASN A 1085 -10.53 -3.97 -13.28
CA ASN A 1085 -9.47 -3.28 -12.54
C ASN A 1085 -8.13 -3.29 -13.30
N TRP A 1086 -7.79 -4.43 -13.92
CA TRP A 1086 -6.56 -4.56 -14.69
C TRP A 1086 -6.51 -3.59 -15.88
N VAL A 1087 -7.61 -3.37 -16.61
CA VAL A 1087 -7.62 -2.46 -17.78
C VAL A 1087 -7.18 -1.05 -17.37
N VAL A 1088 -7.73 -0.49 -16.29
CA VAL A 1088 -7.40 0.87 -15.83
C VAL A 1088 -5.97 0.92 -15.29
N GLN A 1089 -5.62 0.01 -14.38
CA GLN A 1089 -4.33 0.05 -13.70
C GLN A 1089 -3.15 -0.25 -14.64
N SER A 1090 -3.31 -1.21 -15.55
CA SER A 1090 -2.31 -1.57 -16.55
C SER A 1090 -2.12 -0.46 -17.58
N SER A 1091 -3.19 0.27 -17.93
CA SER A 1091 -3.09 1.47 -18.77
C SER A 1091 -2.36 2.61 -18.07
N ALA A 1092 -2.49 2.75 -16.75
CA ALA A 1092 -1.71 3.75 -16.01
C ALA A 1092 -0.21 3.44 -16.02
N VAL A 1093 0.18 2.16 -16.04
CA VAL A 1093 1.58 1.73 -16.19
C VAL A 1093 2.10 2.06 -17.60
N ASP A 1094 1.29 1.90 -18.63
CA ASP A 1094 1.65 2.29 -20.00
C ASP A 1094 2.01 3.79 -20.09
N TYR A 1095 1.24 4.64 -19.41
CA TYR A 1095 1.53 6.07 -19.30
C TYR A 1095 2.85 6.35 -18.57
N LEU A 1096 3.11 5.63 -17.47
CA LEU A 1096 4.39 5.76 -16.76
C LEU A 1096 5.55 5.42 -17.69
N HIS A 1097 5.47 4.32 -18.45
CA HIS A 1097 6.53 3.95 -19.40
C HIS A 1097 6.75 5.01 -20.48
N LEU A 1098 5.67 5.57 -21.05
CA LEU A 1098 5.76 6.69 -22.01
C LEU A 1098 6.47 7.90 -21.37
N MET A 1099 6.16 8.22 -20.11
CA MET A 1099 6.84 9.31 -19.40
C MET A 1099 8.33 9.06 -19.21
N LEU A 1100 8.71 7.84 -18.80
CA LEU A 1100 10.12 7.48 -18.60
C LEU A 1100 10.90 7.56 -19.92
N VAL A 1101 10.35 7.02 -21.01
CA VAL A 1101 10.97 7.03 -22.34
C VAL A 1101 11.13 8.45 -22.89
N ALA A 1102 10.11 9.30 -22.78
CA ALA A 1102 10.18 10.69 -23.21
C ALA A 1102 11.16 11.52 -22.37
N MET A 1103 11.16 11.36 -21.05
CA MET A 1103 12.11 12.07 -20.19
C MET A 1103 13.56 11.72 -20.50
N LYS A 1104 13.84 10.43 -20.70
CA LYS A 1104 15.18 9.98 -21.10
C LYS A 1104 15.61 10.57 -22.43
N TRP A 1105 14.71 10.58 -23.41
CA TRP A 1105 14.97 11.21 -24.70
C TRP A 1105 15.29 12.70 -24.57
N LEU A 1106 14.48 13.45 -23.82
CA LEU A 1106 14.70 14.89 -23.62
C LEU A 1106 16.00 15.17 -22.86
N PHE A 1107 16.40 14.29 -21.94
CA PHE A 1107 17.68 14.41 -21.25
C PHE A 1107 18.86 14.20 -22.21
N GLU A 1108 18.75 13.24 -23.13
CA GLU A 1108 19.77 12.99 -24.15
C GLU A 1108 19.83 14.14 -25.19
N GLU A 1109 18.68 14.55 -25.74
CA GLU A 1109 18.59 15.56 -26.80
C GLU A 1109 19.11 16.93 -26.35
N PHE A 1110 18.80 17.32 -25.12
CA PHE A 1110 19.23 18.60 -24.56
C PHE A 1110 20.47 18.50 -23.66
N ALA A 1111 21.10 17.33 -23.56
CA ALA A 1111 22.24 17.10 -22.68
C ALA A 1111 22.00 17.59 -21.23
N ILE A 1112 20.86 17.19 -20.66
CA ILE A 1112 20.51 17.46 -19.25
C ILE A 1112 21.14 16.36 -18.39
N ASP A 1113 21.98 16.75 -17.42
CA ASP A 1113 22.60 15.79 -16.50
C ASP A 1113 21.61 15.41 -15.39
N GLY A 1114 20.84 14.34 -15.63
CA GLY A 1114 19.86 13.83 -14.70
C GLY A 1114 19.72 12.30 -14.70
N ARG A 1115 19.18 11.78 -13.60
CA ARG A 1115 18.98 10.34 -13.35
C ARG A 1115 17.59 10.10 -12.76
N PHE A 1116 16.95 9.00 -13.17
CA PHE A 1116 15.70 8.55 -12.57
C PHE A 1116 15.90 8.15 -11.09
N CYS A 1117 15.05 8.69 -10.20
CA CYS A 1117 15.08 8.33 -8.79
C CYS A 1117 14.08 7.22 -8.46
N ILE A 1118 12.79 7.54 -8.55
CA ILE A 1118 11.71 6.62 -8.19
C ILE A 1118 10.39 7.13 -8.77
N SER A 1119 9.45 6.22 -8.98
CA SER A 1119 8.05 6.52 -9.26
C SER A 1119 7.20 6.01 -8.09
N ILE A 1120 6.51 6.89 -7.35
CA ILE A 1120 5.67 6.53 -6.20
C ILE A 1120 4.23 6.92 -6.52
N HIS A 1121 3.34 5.94 -6.66
CA HIS A 1121 1.98 6.18 -7.16
C HIS A 1121 2.02 6.93 -8.52
N ASP A 1122 1.45 8.13 -8.59
CA ASP A 1122 1.42 8.99 -9.77
C ASP A 1122 2.56 10.06 -9.75
N GLU A 1123 3.48 9.99 -8.78
CA GLU A 1123 4.63 10.90 -8.66
C GLU A 1123 5.88 10.29 -9.32
N VAL A 1124 6.49 11.02 -10.26
CA VAL A 1124 7.78 10.65 -10.86
C VAL A 1124 8.86 11.64 -10.43
N ARG A 1125 10.02 11.14 -9.97
CA ARG A 1125 11.14 11.97 -9.48
C ARG A 1125 12.45 11.64 -10.18
N TYR A 1126 13.22 12.69 -10.44
CA TYR A 1126 14.55 12.65 -11.06
C TYR A 1126 15.54 13.45 -10.22
N LEU A 1127 16.77 12.96 -10.11
CA LEU A 1127 17.91 13.70 -9.58
C LEU A 1127 18.58 14.42 -10.74
N VAL A 1128 18.70 15.74 -10.67
CA VAL A 1128 19.21 16.58 -11.76
C VAL A 1128 20.24 17.54 -11.19
N ARG A 1129 21.24 17.94 -11.99
CA ARG A 1129 22.12 19.03 -11.58
C ARG A 1129 21.36 20.33 -11.36
N GLU A 1130 21.83 21.14 -10.42
CA GLU A 1130 21.17 22.39 -10.05
C GLU A 1130 21.07 23.38 -11.25
N GLU A 1131 22.06 23.37 -12.15
CA GLU A 1131 22.07 24.18 -13.38
C GLU A 1131 20.94 23.82 -14.37
N ASP A 1132 20.56 22.54 -14.42
CA ASP A 1132 19.54 22.04 -15.35
C ASP A 1132 18.14 21.95 -14.74
N ARG A 1133 17.94 22.42 -13.51
CA ARG A 1133 16.68 22.24 -12.76
C ARG A 1133 15.43 22.70 -13.51
N TYR A 1134 15.52 23.86 -14.17
CA TYR A 1134 14.41 24.44 -14.93
C TYR A 1134 14.23 23.75 -16.28
N ARG A 1135 15.33 23.31 -16.91
CA ARG A 1135 15.32 22.58 -18.18
C ARG A 1135 14.65 21.21 -17.98
N ALA A 1136 15.00 20.51 -16.91
CA ALA A 1136 14.35 19.26 -16.53
C ALA A 1136 12.87 19.44 -16.15
N ALA A 1137 12.52 20.53 -15.46
CA ALA A 1137 11.12 20.83 -15.15
C ALA A 1137 10.28 21.04 -16.43
N LEU A 1138 10.81 21.79 -17.40
CA LEU A 1138 10.18 21.96 -18.71
C LEU A 1138 10.10 20.64 -19.48
N ALA A 1139 11.17 19.83 -19.45
CA ALA A 1139 11.17 18.50 -20.07
C ALA A 1139 10.07 17.60 -19.48
N LEU A 1140 9.81 17.68 -18.17
CA LEU A 1140 8.75 16.93 -17.51
C LEU A 1140 7.35 17.42 -17.89
N GLN A 1141 7.18 18.74 -18.12
CA GLN A 1141 5.94 19.29 -18.66
C GLN A 1141 5.69 18.83 -20.10
N ILE A 1142 6.70 18.88 -20.96
CA ILE A 1142 6.64 18.40 -22.35
C ILE A 1142 6.33 16.91 -22.37
N THR A 1143 6.99 16.12 -21.52
CA THR A 1143 6.72 14.70 -21.37
C THR A 1143 5.25 14.43 -21.01
N ASN A 1144 4.72 15.12 -20.01
CA ASN A 1144 3.31 14.97 -19.63
C ASN A 1144 2.35 15.36 -20.78
N LEU A 1145 2.71 16.39 -21.54
CA LEU A 1145 1.98 16.79 -22.74
C LEU A 1145 1.96 15.67 -23.78
N LEU A 1146 3.14 15.17 -24.19
CA LEU A 1146 3.29 14.12 -25.20
C LEU A 1146 2.61 12.80 -24.81
N THR A 1147 2.77 12.38 -23.55
CA THR A 1147 2.16 11.14 -23.05
C THR A 1147 0.62 11.22 -23.05
N ARG A 1148 0.05 12.36 -22.62
CA ARG A 1148 -1.41 12.54 -22.60
C ARG A 1148 -2.00 12.71 -24.00
N THR A 1149 -1.28 13.35 -24.93
CA THR A 1149 -1.72 13.40 -26.33
C THR A 1149 -1.64 12.03 -26.99
N GLN A 1150 -0.61 11.23 -26.69
CA GLN A 1150 -0.44 9.89 -27.22
C GLN A 1150 -1.55 8.94 -26.77
N GLY A 1151 -1.78 8.82 -25.46
CA GLY A 1151 -2.81 7.88 -24.99
C GLY A 1151 -4.24 8.33 -25.26
N GLY A 1152 -4.47 9.60 -25.62
CA GLY A 1152 -5.73 10.05 -26.22
C GLY A 1152 -5.89 9.65 -27.69
N LEU A 1153 -4.77 9.53 -28.43
CA LEU A 1153 -4.74 9.21 -29.87
C LEU A 1153 -4.80 7.70 -30.15
N GLU A 1154 -4.20 6.88 -29.29
CA GLU A 1154 -4.06 5.43 -29.49
C GLU A 1154 -5.25 4.58 -29.03
N SER A 1155 -6.26 5.15 -28.37
CA SER A 1155 -7.45 4.42 -27.91
C SER A 1155 -8.26 3.72 -29.04
N ARG A 1156 -7.81 3.78 -30.30
CA ARG A 1156 -8.36 3.15 -31.53
C ARG A 1156 -9.85 3.36 -31.74
N LEU A 1157 -10.45 4.32 -31.03
CA LEU A 1157 -11.88 4.53 -30.94
C LEU A 1157 -12.12 6.04 -30.99
N GLY A 1158 -12.36 6.55 -32.19
CA GLY A 1158 -12.87 7.91 -32.43
C GLY A 1158 -11.82 8.98 -32.73
N GLN A 1159 -11.59 9.19 -34.03
CA GLN A 1159 -10.94 10.33 -34.69
C GLN A 1159 -9.46 10.61 -34.39
N ARG A 1160 -8.70 10.95 -35.45
CA ARG A 1160 -7.25 11.21 -35.44
C ARG A 1160 -6.83 12.48 -34.67
N GLU A 1161 -7.76 13.08 -33.94
CA GLU A 1161 -7.56 14.29 -33.18
C GLU A 1161 -7.92 14.07 -31.72
N ALA A 1162 -6.91 13.63 -30.97
CA ALA A 1162 -6.85 13.93 -29.55
C ALA A 1162 -6.66 15.44 -29.42
N GLN A 1163 -7.74 16.20 -29.55
CA GLN A 1163 -7.74 17.63 -29.28
C GLN A 1163 -7.29 17.78 -27.82
N GLY A 1164 -6.03 18.16 -27.59
CA GLY A 1164 -5.48 18.23 -26.23
C GLY A 1164 -6.25 19.28 -25.43
N CYS A 1165 -6.66 18.94 -24.23
CA CYS A 1165 -7.70 19.67 -23.51
C CYS A 1165 -7.19 20.69 -22.50
N ARG A 1166 -8.13 21.49 -21.99
CA ARG A 1166 -7.97 22.48 -20.93
C ARG A 1166 -7.09 22.05 -19.77
N ARG A 1167 -7.10 20.78 -19.34
CA ARG A 1167 -6.19 20.26 -18.29
C ARG A 1167 -4.71 20.25 -18.71
N LEU A 1168 -4.41 20.03 -19.99
CA LEU A 1168 -3.05 20.17 -20.53
C LEU A 1168 -2.62 21.64 -20.54
N LEU A 1169 -3.49 22.55 -20.99
CA LEU A 1169 -3.26 23.99 -20.84
C LEU A 1169 -3.07 24.36 -19.38
N GLN A 1170 -3.90 23.85 -18.46
CA GLN A 1170 -3.78 24.11 -17.03
C GLN A 1170 -2.45 23.61 -16.44
N LEU A 1171 -1.95 22.47 -16.93
CA LEU A 1171 -0.61 21.98 -16.57
C LEU A 1171 0.51 22.89 -17.06
N ILE A 1172 0.35 23.52 -18.22
CA ILE A 1172 1.36 24.40 -18.81
C ILE A 1172 1.25 25.84 -18.24
N VAL A 1173 0.02 26.30 -17.99
CA VAL A 1173 -0.35 27.68 -17.58
C VAL A 1173 -0.37 27.86 -16.07
N CYS A 1174 -1.12 27.03 -15.33
CA CYS A 1174 -1.23 27.16 -13.87
C CYS A 1174 0.00 26.60 -13.15
N ARG A 1175 0.94 26.02 -13.89
CA ARG A 1175 2.30 25.73 -13.43
C ARG A 1175 3.29 26.52 -14.30
N GLY A 1176 3.16 27.86 -14.28
CA GLY A 1176 4.24 28.78 -14.68
C GLY A 1176 5.53 28.49 -13.88
N PRO A 1177 6.59 29.32 -13.93
CA PRO A 1177 7.86 29.02 -13.26
C PRO A 1177 7.73 28.69 -11.75
N GLU A 1178 6.61 29.08 -11.13
CA GLU A 1178 6.06 28.45 -9.92
C GLU A 1178 5.30 27.16 -10.25
N VAL A 1179 6.02 26.14 -10.67
CA VAL A 1179 5.58 24.77 -10.41
C VAL A 1179 5.35 24.75 -8.89
N ASN A 1180 4.35 24.01 -8.39
CA ASN A 1180 4.54 23.34 -7.09
C ASN A 1180 5.69 22.31 -7.28
N MET A 1181 6.85 22.79 -7.75
CA MET A 1181 8.13 22.15 -7.73
C MET A 1181 8.24 21.90 -6.26
N LEU A 1182 8.17 20.64 -5.89
CA LEU A 1182 8.67 20.24 -4.61
C LEU A 1182 10.20 20.44 -4.62
N PHE A 1183 10.67 21.69 -4.80
CA PHE A 1183 11.62 22.32 -3.89
C PHE A 1183 10.98 22.43 -2.50
N LYS A 1184 10.31 21.38 -2.02
CA LYS A 1184 10.36 21.10 -0.60
C LYS A 1184 11.82 20.74 -0.36
N SER A 1185 12.64 21.78 -0.21
CA SER A 1185 13.59 21.76 0.88
C SER A 1185 12.72 21.44 2.10
N GLN A 1186 12.57 20.16 2.40
CA GLN A 1186 12.12 19.70 3.71
C GLN A 1186 13.24 19.99 4.70
N ARG A 1187 13.72 21.24 4.72
CA ARG A 1187 14.62 21.75 5.73
C ARG A 1187 13.82 21.73 7.02
N ASN A 1188 14.24 20.85 7.92
CA ASN A 1188 13.95 20.87 9.35
C ASN A 1188 12.48 20.82 9.83
N ARG A 1189 11.53 20.27 9.07
CA ARG A 1189 10.25 19.84 9.68
C ARG A 1189 10.42 18.71 10.69
N PHE A 1190 11.47 17.90 10.54
CA PHE A 1190 11.79 16.81 11.45
C PHE A 1190 12.09 17.32 12.87
N LEU A 1191 12.96 18.32 13.00
CA LEU A 1191 13.30 18.93 14.30
C LEU A 1191 12.09 19.64 14.91
N GLU A 1192 11.30 20.36 14.11
CA GLU A 1192 10.08 21.01 14.61
C GLU A 1192 9.01 19.99 15.03
N SER A 1193 8.85 18.88 14.32
CA SER A 1193 7.84 17.86 14.62
C SER A 1193 8.23 17.02 15.83
N CYS A 1194 9.47 16.54 15.92
CA CYS A 1194 9.97 15.80 17.08
C CYS A 1194 10.05 16.71 18.32
N SER A 1195 10.48 17.97 18.17
CA SER A 1195 10.49 18.96 19.25
C SER A 1195 9.07 19.34 19.69
N ARG A 1196 8.11 19.54 18.76
CA ARG A 1196 6.69 19.76 19.11
C ARG A 1196 6.06 18.56 19.81
N MET A 1197 6.37 17.34 19.39
CA MET A 1197 5.88 16.13 20.04
C MET A 1197 6.43 15.98 21.47
N ARG A 1198 7.70 16.35 21.70
CA ARG A 1198 8.32 16.40 23.03
C ARG A 1198 7.81 17.56 23.91
N ARG A 1199 7.46 18.71 23.31
CA ARG A 1199 6.99 19.93 24.02
C ARG A 1199 5.51 19.92 24.41
N LYS A 1200 4.71 18.94 24.01
CA LYS A 1200 3.33 18.74 24.49
C LYS A 1200 3.27 18.16 25.92
N LYS A 1201 4.13 18.61 26.84
CA LYS A 1201 3.91 18.45 28.28
C LYS A 1201 3.01 19.60 28.76
N PRO A 1202 2.02 19.38 29.64
CA PRO A 1202 1.26 20.46 30.24
C PRO A 1202 2.16 21.15 31.27
N GLU A 1203 2.92 22.16 30.87
CA GLU A 1203 3.47 23.12 31.83
C GLU A 1203 2.42 24.22 32.09
N PRO A 1204 2.25 24.65 33.36
CA PRO A 1204 1.37 25.77 33.68
C PRO A 1204 1.86 27.02 32.96
N LYS A 1205 0.92 27.78 32.39
CA LYS A 1205 1.13 29.02 31.64
C LYS A 1205 1.96 30.06 32.40
N ILE A 1206 3.29 30.02 32.32
CA ILE A 1206 4.16 31.15 32.63
C ILE A 1206 5.42 31.02 31.76
N PHE A 1207 5.39 31.55 30.53
CA PHE A 1207 6.53 32.18 29.84
C PHE A 1207 6.04 32.60 28.44
N ALA A 1208 5.37 33.75 28.41
CA ALA A 1208 5.01 34.46 27.19
C ALA A 1208 5.51 35.90 27.30
N MET A 1209 6.82 36.10 27.20
CA MET A 1209 7.48 37.35 26.81
C MET A 1209 8.93 36.98 26.43
N TYR A 1210 9.45 37.56 25.35
CA TYR A 1210 10.71 37.24 24.65
C TYR A 1210 10.65 36.13 23.61
N TYR A 1211 10.00 36.41 22.48
CA TYR A 1211 10.50 36.15 21.10
C TYR A 1211 9.48 36.73 20.11
N TYR A 1212 9.39 38.05 20.07
CA TYR A 1212 8.66 38.82 19.04
C TYR A 1212 9.49 40.05 18.67
N SER A 1213 10.58 39.82 17.94
CA SER A 1213 11.27 40.84 17.14
C SER A 1213 12.27 40.15 16.23
N LEU A 1214 11.84 39.78 15.02
CA LEU A 1214 12.63 39.55 13.79
C LEU A 1214 11.76 38.79 12.76
N SER A 1215 10.63 39.40 12.40
CA SER A 1215 9.83 39.00 11.24
C SER A 1215 9.14 40.24 10.70
N ASN A 1216 9.93 41.21 10.22
CA ASN A 1216 9.37 42.32 9.46
C ASN A 1216 10.38 43.10 8.60
N HIS A 1217 11.38 42.45 8.00
CA HIS A 1217 12.18 43.05 6.91
C HIS A 1217 12.60 41.98 5.91
N THR A 1218 11.75 41.73 4.91
CA THR A 1218 12.07 41.23 3.56
C THR A 1218 10.75 41.02 2.80
N LYS A 1219 10.10 42.12 2.44
CA LYS A 1219 8.96 42.12 1.50
C LYS A 1219 9.06 43.17 0.39
N ASN A 1220 10.20 43.85 0.25
CA ASN A 1220 10.48 44.72 -0.90
C ASN A 1220 11.90 44.43 -1.39
N ALA A 1221 11.98 43.55 -2.38
CA ALA A 1221 13.04 43.32 -3.37
C ALA A 1221 13.04 41.84 -3.76
N PHE A 1222 12.11 41.44 -4.63
CA PHE A 1222 12.26 40.41 -5.67
C PHE A 1222 10.99 40.38 -6.53
#